data_AF-A0A2E1KI80-F1
#
_entry.id   AF-A0A2E1KI80-F1
#
_cell.length_a   1.000
_cell.length_b   1.000
_cell.length_c   1.000
_cell.angle_alpha   90.00
_cell.angle_beta   90.00
_cell.angle_gamma   90.00
#
_symmetry.space_group_name_H-M   'P 1'
#
loop_
_entity.id
_entity.type
_entity.pdbx_description
1 polymer ?
#
loop_
_entity_poly.entity_id
_entity_poly.type
_entity_poly.pdbx_seq_one_letter_code
_entity_poly.pdbx_strand_id
1 'polypeptide(L)'
;MATTIGNELDQVAHATGLPVVRVEPTIRLLEEGNTVPFIARYRKDQTGGLDDDQVRLIQRHAVRLKALMERKQTILKAIQSQGKLTDALAERVNGSRSWRSLEDLYLPYKPKKRTLAEVARRRGLEPLAEEILTAQVLGGDLDQRLTDFVTADNGLPLNADVLLGVGHLLAEGFIERADLRSQLRKIYRDTAELTCRFVANRPPRSPADDSGLPVAHGAQPGSEPASSEATPGPKSSGAADADGECANLSAATSPNDATEQTQHAAVAGEQDNLPATPDDSDPARGQPLSAKIEGQSADELARDRPPNADQTDQDQPHKPVDSTAASDVTEQRSATAEKPVPIASPKTKRLTKKEQKRRKLEAAYKDYDGSRQRITKMPPYRVLAINRGERAKVLSVKLAGDTERMLDAAESLVLPAEHPYRDFLKNCLRDAIARLLVPSLERELRREITEMAEEHAVQVFARNLRKLLLQPPVRDSRVLAIAPGFKSGCAVAALDEFGEVLARDKIFLVGKKEQRDQGRQKVAKLIHEHRLSIVAIGNGTACREVEQLVADVIGAELKDSATTFVVVNEAGASVYSTSQVGREELPDYDPVLRGAISIGRRLLDPLSELVKINPANIGVGLYQHDVKAKHLRESLDAVVESCVNYVGVDVNTASPSLLRYVSGLNQLTARRLYEYRREHGPFRNRQEFKRVTNLGDATFVQSAGFLRITDGGEPLDATWVHPESYELAGRVMGHLDSSVAELGGALRTSATTDGAATEASTQPKAMESDSVTEPTQDAIADSDAPAAPVSGERTQSTSPVAESHTQPTQDAIADSDAPAAPVSGERTQS
;
A
#
# COMPACT_ATOMS: atom_id res chain seq x y z
N MET A 1 5.98 17.83 32.59
CA MET A 1 4.63 17.23 32.42
C MET A 1 4.83 15.80 31.98
N ALA A 2 3.98 14.85 32.39
CA ALA A 2 4.04 13.48 31.90
C ALA A 2 3.48 13.39 30.47
N THR A 3 4.02 12.50 29.64
CA THR A 3 3.47 12.17 28.31
C THR A 3 2.14 11.42 28.43
N THR A 4 1.32 11.37 27.37
CA THR A 4 0.02 10.64 27.42
C THR A 4 0.20 9.13 27.68
N ILE A 5 1.40 8.60 27.44
CA ILE A 5 1.74 7.17 27.58
C ILE A 5 2.25 6.85 28.99
N GLY A 6 2.75 7.83 29.74
CA GLY A 6 3.20 7.69 31.12
C GLY A 6 4.13 6.48 31.31
N ASN A 7 3.80 5.60 32.26
CA ASN A 7 4.64 4.46 32.62
C ASN A 7 4.71 3.34 31.54
N GLU A 8 3.95 3.42 30.43
CA GLU A 8 4.06 2.42 29.36
C GLU A 8 5.20 2.72 28.34
N LEU A 9 6.02 3.77 28.57
CA LEU A 9 7.17 4.17 27.73
C LEU A 9 8.14 3.02 27.39
N ASP A 10 8.41 2.11 28.33
CA ASP A 10 9.26 0.93 28.14
C ASP A 10 8.80 0.05 26.97
N GLN A 11 7.50 0.00 26.68
CA GLN A 11 6.97 -0.77 25.55
C GLN A 11 7.26 -0.09 24.21
N VAL A 12 7.37 1.24 24.17
CA VAL A 12 7.85 1.94 22.97
C VAL A 12 9.36 1.70 22.81
N ALA A 13 10.13 1.90 23.87
CA ALA A 13 11.60 1.69 23.88
C ALA A 13 11.99 0.27 23.44
N HIS A 14 11.40 -0.78 24.03
CA HIS A 14 11.63 -2.17 23.63
C HIS A 14 11.19 -2.43 22.18
N ALA A 15 10.11 -1.80 21.70
CA ALA A 15 9.59 -2.06 20.37
C ALA A 15 10.30 -1.27 19.25
N THR A 16 11.01 -0.20 19.58
CA THR A 16 11.90 0.53 18.65
C THR A 16 13.37 0.14 18.77
N GLY A 17 13.79 -0.47 19.88
CA GLY A 17 15.19 -0.74 20.20
C GLY A 17 15.97 0.49 20.69
N LEU A 18 15.28 1.55 21.12
CA LEU A 18 15.88 2.83 21.51
C LEU A 18 15.77 3.06 23.03
N PRO A 19 16.79 3.65 23.69
CA PRO A 19 16.72 3.97 25.12
C PRO A 19 15.57 4.89 25.50
N VAL A 20 14.92 4.64 26.66
CA VAL A 20 13.76 5.43 27.16
C VAL A 20 14.08 6.94 27.21
N VAL A 21 15.30 7.30 27.64
CA VAL A 21 15.80 8.69 27.71
C VAL A 21 15.80 9.43 26.36
N ARG A 22 15.79 8.72 25.23
CA ARG A 22 15.60 9.31 23.88
C ARG A 22 14.14 9.29 23.43
N VAL A 23 13.39 8.28 23.85
CA VAL A 23 12.00 8.03 23.46
C VAL A 23 11.04 9.03 24.14
N GLU A 24 11.20 9.31 25.44
CA GLU A 24 10.30 10.23 26.16
C GLU A 24 10.36 11.67 25.63
N PRO A 25 11.53 12.32 25.45
CA PRO A 25 11.59 13.65 24.85
C PRO A 25 11.03 13.70 23.43
N THR A 26 11.26 12.65 22.64
CA THR A 26 10.71 12.55 21.27
C THR A 26 9.18 12.50 21.28
N ILE A 27 8.58 11.68 22.15
CA ILE A 27 7.12 11.61 22.29
C ILE A 27 6.57 12.96 22.75
N ARG A 28 7.20 13.59 23.76
CA ARG A 28 6.78 14.90 24.24
C ARG A 28 6.84 15.98 23.14
N LEU A 29 7.90 16.04 22.35
CA LEU A 29 8.02 17.00 21.24
C LEU A 29 6.94 16.79 20.17
N LEU A 30 6.57 15.52 19.89
CA LEU A 30 5.46 15.18 18.99
C LEU A 30 4.09 15.56 19.58
N GLU A 31 3.90 15.41 20.90
CA GLU A 31 2.69 15.85 21.63
C GLU A 31 2.58 17.39 21.69
N GLU A 32 3.71 18.10 21.77
CA GLU A 32 3.82 19.56 21.64
C GLU A 32 3.64 20.06 20.18
N GLY A 33 3.37 19.17 19.23
CA GLY A 33 3.02 19.50 17.85
C GLY A 33 4.20 19.76 16.91
N ASN A 34 5.43 19.43 17.30
CA ASN A 34 6.60 19.54 16.42
C ASN A 34 6.54 18.49 15.31
N THR A 35 6.98 18.84 14.10
CA THR A 35 7.06 17.90 12.97
C THR A 35 8.25 16.96 13.10
N VAL A 36 8.21 15.84 12.38
CA VAL A 36 9.35 14.90 12.34
C VAL A 36 10.64 15.58 11.85
N PRO A 37 10.67 16.27 10.68
CA PRO A 37 11.91 16.88 10.21
C PRO A 37 12.43 17.97 11.16
N PHE A 38 11.54 18.73 11.81
CA PHE A 38 11.93 19.74 12.79
C PHE A 38 12.61 19.11 14.02
N ILE A 39 12.04 18.03 14.57
CA ILE A 39 12.66 17.29 15.68
C ILE A 39 14.03 16.73 15.27
N ALA A 40 14.08 16.00 14.15
CA ALA A 40 15.29 15.31 13.69
C ALA A 40 16.43 16.27 13.26
N ARG A 41 16.14 17.52 12.93
CA ARG A 41 17.16 18.54 12.61
C ARG A 41 17.49 19.45 13.80
N TYR A 42 16.49 19.98 14.52
CA TYR A 42 16.65 21.07 15.48
C TYR A 42 16.48 20.66 16.95
N ARG A 43 16.11 19.41 17.24
CA ARG A 43 15.97 18.89 18.62
C ARG A 43 16.85 17.64 18.85
N LYS A 44 18.02 17.59 18.20
CA LYS A 44 19.01 16.50 18.33
C LYS A 44 19.61 16.43 19.74
N ASP A 45 19.80 17.58 20.38
CA ASP A 45 20.16 17.75 21.79
C ASP A 45 19.19 16.98 22.71
N GLN A 46 17.89 17.21 22.54
CA GLN A 46 16.84 16.67 23.41
C GLN A 46 16.52 15.20 23.11
N THR A 47 16.71 14.75 21.87
CA THR A 47 16.42 13.37 21.45
C THR A 47 17.64 12.44 21.52
N GLY A 48 18.84 12.95 21.77
CA GLY A 48 20.07 12.16 21.68
C GLY A 48 20.42 11.77 20.24
N GLY A 49 20.15 12.66 19.28
CA GLY A 49 20.59 12.58 17.89
C GLY A 49 19.78 11.67 16.97
N LEU A 50 18.47 11.47 17.24
CA LEU A 50 17.63 10.60 16.40
C LEU A 50 17.38 11.18 14.99
N ASP A 51 17.19 10.28 14.02
CA ASP A 51 16.85 10.62 12.63
C ASP A 51 15.32 10.60 12.32
N ASP A 52 14.95 11.06 11.12
CA ASP A 52 13.58 11.09 10.60
C ASP A 52 12.84 9.74 10.72
N ASP A 53 13.51 8.63 10.41
CA ASP A 53 12.91 7.30 10.38
C ASP A 53 12.76 6.73 11.79
N GLN A 54 13.71 7.00 12.69
CA GLN A 54 13.65 6.69 14.13
C GLN A 54 12.53 7.46 14.84
N VAL A 55 12.39 8.76 14.57
CA VAL A 55 11.31 9.60 15.12
C VAL A 55 9.94 9.15 14.58
N ARG A 56 9.82 8.80 13.29
CA ARG A 56 8.59 8.18 12.74
C ARG A 56 8.32 6.79 13.33
N LEU A 57 9.34 6.00 13.64
CA LEU A 57 9.18 4.70 14.30
C LEU A 57 8.61 4.88 15.72
N ILE A 58 9.16 5.81 16.51
CA ILE A 58 8.63 6.19 17.82
C ILE A 58 7.17 6.66 17.68
N GLN A 59 6.88 7.58 16.76
CA GLN A 59 5.53 8.10 16.53
C GLN A 59 4.51 6.98 16.22
N ARG A 60 4.84 6.04 15.32
CA ARG A 60 3.96 4.91 14.97
C ARG A 60 3.71 3.98 16.16
N HIS A 61 4.73 3.72 16.98
CA HIS A 61 4.59 2.87 18.17
C HIS A 61 3.83 3.56 19.30
N ALA A 62 4.06 4.86 19.53
CA ALA A 62 3.33 5.68 20.49
C ALA A 62 1.84 5.76 20.18
N VAL A 63 1.45 6.07 18.93
CA VAL A 63 0.04 6.10 18.49
C VAL A 63 -0.62 4.72 18.66
N ARG A 64 0.08 3.64 18.31
CA ARG A 64 -0.42 2.26 18.48
C ARG A 64 -0.61 1.88 19.95
N LEU A 65 0.27 2.34 20.84
CA LEU A 65 0.21 2.06 22.27
C LEU A 65 -0.92 2.86 22.94
N LYS A 66 -1.07 4.14 22.61
CA LYS A 66 -2.21 4.96 23.06
C LYS A 66 -3.56 4.32 22.67
N ALA A 67 -3.70 3.89 21.41
CA ALA A 67 -4.90 3.18 20.96
C ALA A 67 -5.12 1.83 21.68
N LEU A 68 -4.06 1.15 22.12
CA LEU A 68 -4.17 -0.05 22.97
C LEU A 68 -4.67 0.32 24.37
N MET A 69 -4.14 1.37 25.00
CA MET A 69 -4.56 1.85 26.33
C MET A 69 -6.03 2.31 26.34
N GLU A 70 -6.45 3.09 25.34
CA GLU A 70 -7.85 3.47 25.13
C GLU A 70 -8.75 2.23 24.96
N ARG A 71 -8.25 1.18 24.27
CA ARG A 71 -8.96 -0.09 24.11
C ARG A 71 -9.05 -0.88 25.43
N LYS A 72 -7.99 -0.93 26.25
CA LYS A 72 -8.01 -1.53 27.60
C LYS A 72 -9.14 -0.90 28.42
N GLN A 73 -9.18 0.44 28.50
CA GLN A 73 -10.17 1.16 29.30
C GLN A 73 -11.61 1.00 28.77
N THR A 74 -11.78 0.90 27.44
CA THR A 74 -13.08 0.57 26.83
C THR A 74 -13.56 -0.83 27.24
N ILE A 75 -12.65 -1.80 27.28
CA ILE A 75 -12.94 -3.20 27.65
C ILE A 75 -13.26 -3.32 29.14
N LEU A 76 -12.48 -2.69 30.02
CA LEU A 76 -12.76 -2.67 31.47
C LEU A 76 -14.17 -2.14 31.75
N LYS A 77 -14.54 -0.99 31.19
CA LYS A 77 -15.90 -0.42 31.31
C LYS A 77 -16.99 -1.37 30.82
N ALA A 78 -16.79 -2.03 29.68
CA ALA A 78 -17.76 -2.95 29.09
C ALA A 78 -17.94 -4.27 29.88
N ILE A 79 -16.92 -4.71 30.62
CA ILE A 79 -16.99 -5.87 31.53
C ILE A 79 -17.61 -5.44 32.87
N GLN A 80 -17.23 -4.26 33.38
CA GLN A 80 -17.78 -3.69 34.63
C GLN A 80 -19.29 -3.44 34.52
N SER A 81 -19.77 -2.93 33.38
CA SER A 81 -21.21 -2.73 33.12
C SER A 81 -22.03 -4.03 33.03
N GLN A 82 -21.36 -5.20 33.03
CA GLN A 82 -22.01 -6.52 33.11
C GLN A 82 -21.95 -7.12 34.52
N GLY A 83 -21.32 -6.44 35.49
CA GLY A 83 -21.06 -6.98 36.82
C GLY A 83 -20.03 -8.11 36.87
N LYS A 84 -19.25 -8.31 35.79
CA LYS A 84 -18.34 -9.47 35.61
C LYS A 84 -16.85 -9.14 35.75
N LEU A 85 -16.51 -7.92 36.18
CA LEU A 85 -15.11 -7.50 36.35
C LEU A 85 -14.60 -7.92 37.73
N THR A 86 -13.63 -8.84 37.76
CA THR A 86 -12.87 -9.20 38.95
C THR A 86 -11.48 -8.55 38.91
N ASP A 87 -10.84 -8.36 40.06
CA ASP A 87 -9.54 -7.68 40.15
C ASP A 87 -8.46 -8.41 39.32
N ALA A 88 -8.38 -9.73 39.43
CA ALA A 88 -7.48 -10.57 38.63
C ALA A 88 -7.76 -10.50 37.11
N LEU A 89 -8.99 -10.17 36.69
CA LEU A 89 -9.30 -9.90 35.28
C LEU A 89 -8.88 -8.48 34.87
N ALA A 90 -9.08 -7.48 35.75
CA ALA A 90 -8.63 -6.12 35.53
C ALA A 90 -7.10 -6.05 35.39
N GLU A 91 -6.35 -6.74 36.25
CA GLU A 91 -4.89 -6.90 36.17
C GLU A 91 -4.45 -7.50 34.83
N ARG A 92 -5.09 -8.60 34.38
CA ARG A 92 -4.77 -9.26 33.09
C ARG A 92 -5.07 -8.37 31.88
N VAL A 93 -6.13 -7.57 31.94
CA VAL A 93 -6.47 -6.58 30.90
C VAL A 93 -5.46 -5.43 30.90
N ASN A 94 -5.08 -4.91 32.06
CA ASN A 94 -4.08 -3.84 32.19
C ASN A 94 -2.68 -4.29 31.73
N GLY A 95 -2.25 -5.48 32.14
CA GLY A 95 -0.97 -6.09 31.75
C GLY A 95 -0.90 -6.59 30.29
N SER A 96 -1.99 -6.54 29.53
CA SER A 96 -2.01 -7.03 28.14
C SER A 96 -1.25 -6.11 27.17
N ARG A 97 0.01 -6.46 26.90
CA ARG A 97 0.92 -5.77 25.95
C ARG A 97 0.60 -5.97 24.47
N SER A 98 -0.52 -6.61 24.11
CA SER A 98 -0.89 -6.81 22.71
C SER A 98 -2.40 -6.81 22.46
N TRP A 99 -2.80 -6.28 21.31
CA TRP A 99 -4.20 -6.25 20.86
C TRP A 99 -4.85 -7.64 20.76
N ARG A 100 -4.06 -8.68 20.46
CA ARG A 100 -4.55 -10.06 20.37
C ARG A 100 -4.89 -10.61 21.75
N SER A 101 -3.97 -10.51 22.70
CA SER A 101 -4.21 -10.88 24.11
C SER A 101 -5.42 -10.13 24.69
N LEU A 102 -5.52 -8.84 24.38
CA LEU A 102 -6.60 -7.98 24.86
C LEU A 102 -7.98 -8.36 24.29
N GLU A 103 -8.10 -8.61 22.98
CA GLU A 103 -9.36 -9.08 22.38
C GLU A 103 -9.69 -10.54 22.76
N ASP A 104 -8.68 -11.41 22.97
CA ASP A 104 -8.90 -12.78 23.47
C ASP A 104 -9.45 -12.76 24.91
N LEU A 105 -8.96 -11.88 25.79
CA LEU A 105 -9.52 -11.68 27.14
C LEU A 105 -10.93 -11.08 27.14
N TYR A 106 -11.25 -10.22 26.17
CA TYR A 106 -12.57 -9.61 26.06
C TYR A 106 -13.63 -10.54 25.42
N LEU A 107 -13.20 -11.59 24.72
CA LEU A 107 -14.08 -12.45 23.93
C LEU A 107 -15.32 -12.99 24.69
N PRO A 108 -15.21 -13.54 25.93
CA PRO A 108 -16.37 -14.04 26.68
C PRO A 108 -17.42 -12.98 27.06
N TYR A 109 -17.03 -11.70 27.07
CA TYR A 109 -17.84 -10.56 27.51
C TYR A 109 -18.38 -9.75 26.33
N LYS A 110 -18.07 -10.16 25.10
CA LYS A 110 -18.41 -9.44 23.87
C LYS A 110 -19.87 -9.73 23.49
N PRO A 111 -20.72 -8.72 23.26
CA PRO A 111 -22.13 -8.95 22.96
C PRO A 111 -22.30 -9.66 21.60
N LYS A 112 -22.94 -10.84 21.65
CA LYS A 112 -23.30 -11.68 20.51
C LYS A 112 -24.82 -11.60 20.26
N LYS A 113 -25.29 -11.94 19.06
CA LYS A 113 -26.71 -11.78 18.68
C LYS A 113 -27.40 -13.02 18.10
N ARG A 114 -26.66 -13.99 17.54
CA ARG A 114 -27.16 -15.18 16.82
C ARG A 114 -26.13 -16.34 16.76
N THR A 115 -25.63 -16.86 17.88
CA THR A 115 -24.90 -18.15 17.90
C THR A 115 -25.80 -19.32 18.31
N LEU A 116 -25.37 -20.55 18.00
CA LEU A 116 -26.02 -21.78 18.51
C LEU A 116 -25.92 -21.90 20.04
N ALA A 117 -24.83 -21.38 20.63
CA ALA A 117 -24.68 -21.26 22.07
C ALA A 117 -25.75 -20.32 22.66
N GLU A 118 -25.98 -19.12 22.10
CA GLU A 118 -27.09 -18.24 22.54
C GLU A 118 -28.47 -18.89 22.43
N VAL A 119 -28.71 -19.77 21.44
CA VAL A 119 -29.96 -20.53 21.35
C VAL A 119 -30.07 -21.53 22.52
N ALA A 120 -29.00 -22.24 22.85
CA ALA A 120 -28.94 -23.12 24.02
C ALA A 120 -29.09 -22.36 25.35
N ARG A 121 -28.50 -21.16 25.50
CA ARG A 121 -28.69 -20.28 26.67
C ARG A 121 -30.16 -19.91 26.86
N ARG A 122 -30.83 -19.47 25.80
CA ARG A 122 -32.26 -19.10 25.81
C ARG A 122 -33.19 -20.29 26.10
N ARG A 123 -32.72 -21.51 25.87
CA ARG A 123 -33.39 -22.77 26.22
C ARG A 123 -33.09 -23.26 27.65
N GLY A 124 -32.32 -22.49 28.43
CA GLY A 124 -32.01 -22.81 29.83
C GLY A 124 -30.93 -23.87 30.03
N LEU A 125 -30.12 -24.19 29.01
CA LEU A 125 -29.14 -25.29 29.08
C LEU A 125 -27.81 -24.95 29.77
N GLU A 126 -27.62 -23.72 30.28
CA GLU A 126 -26.37 -23.32 30.94
C GLU A 126 -26.06 -24.07 32.25
N PRO A 127 -27.00 -24.31 33.18
CA PRO A 127 -26.73 -25.08 34.40
C PRO A 127 -26.24 -26.50 34.10
N LEU A 128 -26.89 -27.19 33.15
CA LEU A 128 -26.49 -28.54 32.73
C LEU A 128 -25.10 -28.56 32.09
N ALA A 129 -24.73 -27.52 31.33
CA ALA A 129 -23.38 -27.41 30.79
C ALA A 129 -22.31 -27.20 31.88
N GLU A 130 -22.62 -26.44 32.94
CA GLU A 130 -21.75 -26.25 34.09
C GLU A 130 -21.65 -27.52 34.96
N GLU A 131 -22.78 -28.19 35.23
CA GLU A 131 -22.85 -29.48 35.93
C GLU A 131 -21.97 -30.56 35.26
N ILE A 132 -22.02 -30.65 33.93
CA ILE A 132 -21.23 -31.61 33.13
C ILE A 132 -19.75 -31.20 33.08
N LEU A 133 -19.42 -29.91 32.99
CA LEU A 133 -18.03 -29.42 32.91
C LEU A 133 -17.28 -29.48 34.25
N THR A 134 -18.01 -29.34 35.37
CA THR A 134 -17.46 -29.37 36.73
C THR A 134 -17.49 -30.77 37.36
N ALA A 135 -18.01 -31.78 36.66
CA ALA A 135 -18.28 -33.12 37.17
C ALA A 135 -19.14 -33.14 38.46
N GLN A 136 -20.03 -32.16 38.65
CA GLN A 136 -20.93 -32.13 39.82
C GLN A 136 -21.96 -33.28 39.81
N VAL A 137 -22.26 -33.85 38.65
CA VAL A 137 -23.11 -35.06 38.50
C VAL A 137 -22.30 -36.33 38.86
N LEU A 138 -21.81 -36.40 40.09
CA LEU A 138 -21.07 -37.53 40.63
C LEU A 138 -22.02 -38.68 41.00
N GLY A 139 -22.21 -39.61 40.07
CA GLY A 139 -22.97 -40.85 40.28
C GLY A 139 -24.46 -40.79 39.91
N GLY A 140 -24.92 -39.69 39.32
CA GLY A 140 -26.25 -39.61 38.69
C GLY A 140 -26.25 -40.19 37.27
N ASP A 141 -27.36 -40.82 36.89
CA ASP A 141 -27.62 -41.23 35.51
C ASP A 141 -27.80 -39.97 34.63
N LEU A 142 -26.91 -39.80 33.65
CA LEU A 142 -26.92 -38.63 32.78
C LEU A 142 -28.20 -38.57 31.94
N ASP A 143 -28.78 -39.70 31.54
CA ASP A 143 -30.01 -39.72 30.74
C ASP A 143 -31.25 -39.29 31.54
N GLN A 144 -31.26 -39.53 32.86
CA GLN A 144 -32.26 -38.96 33.76
C GLN A 144 -32.09 -37.44 33.85
N ARG A 145 -30.87 -36.95 34.08
CA ARG A 145 -30.60 -35.50 34.18
C ARG A 145 -30.83 -34.76 32.84
N LEU A 146 -30.67 -35.42 31.70
CA LEU A 146 -31.03 -34.90 30.38
C LEU A 146 -32.56 -34.79 30.21
N THR A 147 -33.32 -35.74 30.75
CA THR A 147 -34.78 -35.77 30.67
C THR A 147 -35.40 -34.54 31.34
N ASP A 148 -34.80 -34.02 32.42
CA ASP A 148 -35.24 -32.78 33.09
C ASP A 148 -35.28 -31.54 32.16
N PHE A 149 -34.49 -31.54 31.08
CA PHE A 149 -34.39 -30.44 30.11
C PHE A 149 -35.04 -30.75 28.75
N VAL A 150 -35.70 -31.92 28.61
CA VAL A 150 -36.51 -32.23 27.42
C VAL A 150 -37.77 -31.38 27.45
N THR A 151 -37.99 -30.59 26.41
CA THR A 151 -39.19 -29.76 26.25
C THR A 151 -39.45 -29.52 24.77
N ALA A 152 -40.50 -30.15 24.24
CA ALA A 152 -40.90 -30.03 22.84
C ALA A 152 -41.15 -28.56 22.43
N ASP A 153 -41.82 -27.78 23.29
CA ASP A 153 -42.17 -26.37 23.02
C ASP A 153 -40.95 -25.44 22.91
N ASN A 154 -39.85 -25.76 23.61
CA ASN A 154 -38.57 -25.05 23.47
C ASN A 154 -37.75 -25.54 22.26
N GLY A 155 -38.23 -26.56 21.55
CA GLY A 155 -37.54 -27.25 20.46
C GLY A 155 -36.39 -28.15 20.93
N LEU A 156 -36.56 -28.80 22.07
CA LEU A 156 -35.68 -29.84 22.63
C LEU A 156 -36.50 -31.14 22.87
N PRO A 157 -36.98 -31.83 21.82
CA PRO A 157 -37.84 -33.00 21.98
C PRO A 157 -37.12 -34.27 22.44
N LEU A 158 -35.78 -34.35 22.36
CA LEU A 158 -34.99 -35.53 22.71
C LEU A 158 -33.76 -35.19 23.55
N ASN A 159 -33.28 -36.15 24.37
CA ASN A 159 -31.99 -36.06 25.09
C ASN A 159 -30.81 -35.69 24.16
N ALA A 160 -30.86 -36.13 22.89
CA ALA A 160 -29.86 -35.79 21.88
C ALA A 160 -29.82 -34.30 21.51
N ASP A 161 -30.97 -33.62 21.47
CA ASP A 161 -31.05 -32.17 21.22
C ASP A 161 -30.55 -31.37 22.42
N VAL A 162 -30.80 -31.87 23.63
CA VAL A 162 -30.27 -31.31 24.89
C VAL A 162 -28.75 -31.43 24.91
N LEU A 163 -28.18 -32.62 24.65
CA LEU A 163 -26.74 -32.84 24.55
C LEU A 163 -26.09 -32.00 23.44
N LEU A 164 -26.74 -31.84 22.28
CA LEU A 164 -26.24 -31.00 21.20
C LEU A 164 -26.20 -29.52 21.60
N GLY A 165 -27.25 -29.03 22.27
CA GLY A 165 -27.32 -27.68 22.80
C GLY A 165 -26.25 -27.40 23.86
N VAL A 166 -26.07 -28.33 24.81
CA VAL A 166 -24.98 -28.28 25.81
C VAL A 166 -23.61 -28.33 25.12
N GLY A 167 -23.43 -29.20 24.14
CA GLY A 167 -22.19 -29.30 23.36
C GLY A 167 -21.84 -28.00 22.64
N HIS A 168 -22.83 -27.23 22.18
CA HIS A 168 -22.62 -25.89 21.62
C HIS A 168 -22.21 -24.84 22.67
N LEU A 169 -22.72 -24.93 23.91
CA LEU A 169 -22.27 -24.07 25.02
C LEU A 169 -20.82 -24.38 25.41
N LEU A 170 -20.49 -25.66 25.57
CA LEU A 170 -19.15 -26.13 25.92
C LEU A 170 -18.13 -25.81 24.81
N ALA A 171 -18.48 -26.04 23.54
CA ALA A 171 -17.64 -25.72 22.41
C ALA A 171 -17.34 -24.22 22.30
N GLU A 172 -18.31 -23.35 22.64
CA GLU A 172 -18.05 -21.92 22.75
C GLU A 172 -17.13 -21.61 23.95
N GLY A 173 -17.46 -22.09 25.15
CA GLY A 173 -16.67 -21.84 26.37
C GLY A 173 -15.20 -22.26 26.24
N PHE A 174 -14.91 -23.37 25.54
CA PHE A 174 -13.54 -23.79 25.26
C PHE A 174 -12.78 -22.79 24.37
N ILE A 175 -13.37 -22.27 23.28
CA ILE A 175 -12.63 -21.36 22.37
C ILE A 175 -12.53 -19.91 22.85
N GLU A 176 -13.27 -19.57 23.91
CA GLU A 176 -13.16 -18.28 24.61
C GLU A 176 -12.11 -18.28 25.74
N ARG A 177 -11.54 -19.45 26.08
CA ARG A 177 -10.36 -19.54 26.96
C ARG A 177 -9.12 -18.96 26.27
N ALA A 178 -8.72 -17.76 26.70
CA ALA A 178 -7.59 -17.03 26.13
C ALA A 178 -6.24 -17.78 26.23
N ASP A 179 -6.05 -18.59 27.28
CA ASP A 179 -4.91 -19.49 27.46
C ASP A 179 -4.86 -20.58 26.37
N LEU A 180 -5.97 -21.32 26.21
CA LEU A 180 -6.10 -22.34 25.17
C LEU A 180 -5.95 -21.74 23.77
N ARG A 181 -6.68 -20.64 23.50
CA ARG A 181 -6.63 -19.93 22.21
C ARG A 181 -5.20 -19.46 21.88
N SER A 182 -4.42 -19.02 22.86
CA SER A 182 -3.03 -18.62 22.67
C SER A 182 -2.11 -19.80 22.32
N GLN A 183 -2.20 -20.91 23.06
CA GLN A 183 -1.42 -22.13 22.80
C GLN A 183 -1.74 -22.73 21.43
N LEU A 184 -3.02 -22.86 21.10
CA LEU A 184 -3.47 -23.43 19.83
C LEU A 184 -3.17 -22.52 18.64
N ARG A 185 -3.22 -21.19 18.80
CA ARG A 185 -2.75 -20.21 17.80
C ARG A 185 -1.29 -20.43 17.43
N LYS A 186 -0.43 -20.71 18.42
CA LYS A 186 1.01 -21.00 18.19
C LYS A 186 1.18 -22.28 17.36
N ILE A 187 0.56 -23.38 17.79
CA ILE A 187 0.61 -24.67 17.08
C ILE A 187 0.10 -24.52 15.64
N TYR A 188 -1.03 -23.83 15.45
CA TYR A 188 -1.56 -23.57 14.12
C TYR A 188 -0.56 -22.76 13.27
N ARG A 189 0.00 -21.65 13.78
CA ARG A 189 0.99 -20.85 13.04
C ARG A 189 2.23 -21.64 12.62
N ASP A 190 2.79 -22.44 13.52
CA ASP A 190 4.06 -23.15 13.29
C ASP A 190 3.90 -24.34 12.31
N THR A 191 2.67 -24.86 12.19
CA THR A 191 2.31 -25.97 11.29
C THR A 191 1.59 -25.53 10.01
N ALA A 192 1.02 -24.33 9.99
CA ALA A 192 0.17 -23.80 8.92
C ALA A 192 0.87 -23.79 7.55
N GLU A 193 0.27 -24.52 6.62
CA GLU A 193 0.75 -24.69 5.25
C GLU A 193 -0.29 -24.25 4.23
N LEU A 194 0.09 -23.25 3.44
CA LEU A 194 -0.75 -22.64 2.44
C LEU A 194 -0.62 -23.43 1.14
N THR A 195 -1.76 -23.84 0.58
CA THR A 195 -1.84 -24.53 -0.72
C THR A 195 -2.56 -23.65 -1.74
N CYS A 196 -1.99 -23.51 -2.93
CA CYS A 196 -2.61 -22.82 -4.06
C CYS A 196 -3.02 -23.81 -5.16
N ARG A 197 -4.17 -23.57 -5.79
CA ARG A 197 -4.65 -24.29 -6.97
C ARG A 197 -5.32 -23.35 -7.96
N PHE A 198 -5.33 -23.66 -9.24
CA PHE A 198 -6.22 -22.95 -10.17
C PHE A 198 -7.71 -23.15 -9.81
N VAL A 199 -8.51 -22.10 -9.97
CA VAL A 199 -9.98 -22.18 -9.79
C VAL A 199 -10.55 -23.04 -10.92
N ALA A 200 -10.97 -24.26 -10.58
CA ALA A 200 -11.62 -25.16 -11.52
C ALA A 200 -12.88 -24.52 -12.11
N ASN A 201 -12.99 -24.50 -13.44
CA ASN A 201 -14.04 -23.77 -14.17
C ASN A 201 -15.38 -24.54 -14.15
N ARG A 202 -16.00 -24.64 -12.97
CA ARG A 202 -17.38 -25.14 -12.84
C ARG A 202 -18.33 -24.15 -13.54
N PRO A 203 -19.25 -24.61 -14.42
CA PRO A 203 -20.33 -23.74 -14.89
C PRO A 203 -21.18 -23.27 -13.71
N PRO A 204 -21.96 -22.17 -13.85
CA PRO A 204 -22.91 -21.79 -12.81
C PRO A 204 -23.84 -22.96 -12.51
N ARG A 205 -23.99 -23.30 -11.22
CA ARG A 205 -24.95 -24.31 -10.77
C ARG A 205 -26.36 -23.84 -11.11
N SER A 206 -27.19 -24.74 -11.61
CA SER A 206 -28.63 -24.52 -11.70
C SER A 206 -29.24 -24.56 -10.28
N PRO A 207 -30.37 -23.91 -10.00
CA PRO A 207 -30.93 -23.84 -8.63
C PRO A 207 -31.33 -25.18 -7.98
N ALA A 208 -31.31 -26.30 -8.73
CA ALA A 208 -31.66 -27.63 -8.24
C ALA A 208 -30.52 -28.38 -7.52
N ASP A 209 -29.32 -27.80 -7.44
CA ASP A 209 -28.10 -28.48 -6.93
C ASP A 209 -27.90 -28.33 -5.39
N ASP A 210 -28.94 -27.89 -4.66
CA ASP A 210 -28.90 -27.48 -3.25
C ASP A 210 -29.88 -28.26 -2.33
N SER A 211 -29.91 -29.58 -2.50
CA SER A 211 -30.65 -30.52 -1.64
C SER A 211 -29.81 -31.79 -1.38
N GLY A 212 -28.69 -31.64 -0.66
CA GLY A 212 -27.74 -32.73 -0.42
C GLY A 212 -27.06 -32.67 0.96
N LEU A 213 -27.65 -33.35 1.94
CA LEU A 213 -26.99 -33.69 3.21
C LEU A 213 -25.82 -34.66 2.95
N PRO A 214 -24.69 -34.54 3.65
CA PRO A 214 -23.56 -35.47 3.49
C PRO A 214 -23.84 -36.81 4.20
N VAL A 215 -24.12 -37.86 3.43
CA VAL A 215 -24.21 -39.23 3.95
C VAL A 215 -22.80 -39.83 4.11
N ALA A 216 -22.56 -40.54 5.22
CA ALA A 216 -21.26 -41.11 5.54
C ALA A 216 -20.89 -42.32 4.66
N HIS A 217 -19.59 -42.52 4.42
CA HIS A 217 -19.07 -43.70 3.74
C HIS A 217 -19.06 -44.92 4.68
N GLY A 218 -19.98 -45.86 4.47
CA GLY A 218 -19.86 -47.24 4.98
C GLY A 218 -19.03 -48.11 4.03
N ALA A 219 -18.28 -49.07 4.59
CA ALA A 219 -17.49 -50.04 3.81
C ALA A 219 -18.36 -51.21 3.30
N GLN A 220 -17.97 -51.82 2.18
CA GLN A 220 -18.53 -53.10 1.72
C GLN A 220 -17.97 -54.28 2.53
N PRO A 221 -18.76 -55.35 2.70
CA PRO A 221 -18.49 -56.58 1.95
C PRO A 221 -19.70 -57.01 1.07
N GLY A 222 -19.54 -58.09 0.28
CA GLY A 222 -20.54 -58.57 -0.68
C GLY A 222 -21.13 -59.95 -0.37
N SER A 223 -21.67 -60.61 -1.42
CA SER A 223 -22.34 -61.93 -1.47
C SER A 223 -23.75 -62.05 -0.83
N GLU A 224 -24.74 -61.87 -1.69
CA GLU A 224 -26.06 -62.53 -1.85
C GLU A 224 -26.18 -64.03 -1.44
N PRO A 225 -27.41 -64.65 -1.44
CA PRO A 225 -28.80 -64.11 -1.36
C PRO A 225 -29.77 -64.97 -0.48
N ALA A 226 -31.10 -64.84 -0.73
CA ALA A 226 -32.24 -65.69 -0.32
C ALA A 226 -32.84 -65.48 1.10
N SER A 227 -34.15 -65.58 1.35
CA SER A 227 -35.35 -65.68 0.47
C SER A 227 -36.67 -65.38 1.25
N SER A 228 -37.79 -65.12 0.53
CA SER A 228 -39.20 -65.37 0.93
C SER A 228 -39.78 -64.63 2.18
N GLU A 229 -41.08 -64.33 2.33
CA GLU A 229 -42.28 -64.54 1.50
C GLU A 229 -43.47 -63.58 1.83
N ALA A 230 -44.46 -63.53 0.93
CA ALA A 230 -45.92 -63.32 1.10
C ALA A 230 -46.53 -62.24 2.04
N THR A 231 -47.33 -61.36 1.42
CA THR A 231 -48.53 -60.63 1.92
C THR A 231 -49.73 -61.59 2.21
N PRO A 232 -50.91 -61.20 2.79
CA PRO A 232 -51.66 -59.94 2.59
C PRO A 232 -52.43 -59.33 3.80
N GLY A 233 -53.17 -58.23 3.56
CA GLY A 233 -54.12 -57.58 4.50
C GLY A 233 -55.53 -58.23 4.49
N PRO A 234 -56.68 -57.50 4.59
CA PRO A 234 -56.92 -56.11 4.10
C PRO A 234 -57.95 -55.23 4.89
N LYS A 235 -58.34 -54.07 4.30
CA LYS A 235 -59.54 -53.21 4.57
C LYS A 235 -59.56 -52.44 5.91
N SER A 236 -60.31 -51.34 6.11
CA SER A 236 -60.90 -50.23 5.30
C SER A 236 -61.55 -49.28 6.34
N SER A 237 -61.68 -47.95 6.27
CA SER A 237 -61.96 -46.93 5.23
C SER A 237 -61.74 -45.53 5.89
N GLY A 238 -61.73 -44.36 5.24
CA GLY A 238 -61.87 -43.94 3.84
C GLY A 238 -62.29 -42.44 3.80
N ALA A 239 -62.25 -41.80 2.61
CA ALA A 239 -62.97 -40.56 2.22
C ALA A 239 -62.77 -39.24 3.04
N ALA A 240 -62.63 -38.06 2.42
CA ALA A 240 -62.54 -37.70 0.99
C ALA A 240 -62.11 -36.21 0.82
N ASP A 241 -61.63 -35.87 -0.38
CA ASP A 241 -61.84 -34.62 -1.18
C ASP A 241 -61.48 -33.22 -0.60
N ALA A 242 -61.05 -32.21 -1.38
CA ALA A 242 -60.54 -32.17 -2.77
C ALA A 242 -59.89 -30.78 -3.08
N ASP A 243 -59.09 -30.72 -4.15
CA ASP A 243 -58.78 -29.61 -5.10
C ASP A 243 -58.47 -28.16 -4.62
N GLY A 244 -57.63 -27.37 -5.32
CA GLY A 244 -56.85 -27.64 -6.53
C GLY A 244 -56.10 -26.40 -7.07
N GLU A 245 -55.21 -26.63 -8.04
CA GLU A 245 -54.62 -25.71 -9.06
C GLU A 245 -54.13 -24.30 -8.66
N CYS A 246 -52.82 -24.00 -8.68
CA CYS A 246 -51.90 -23.81 -9.84
C CYS A 246 -51.93 -22.40 -10.50
N ALA A 247 -50.88 -21.60 -10.26
CA ALA A 247 -50.43 -20.55 -11.18
C ALA A 247 -48.93 -20.24 -11.01
N ASN A 248 -48.17 -20.23 -12.11
CA ASN A 248 -46.83 -19.61 -12.17
C ASN A 248 -46.97 -18.10 -12.41
N LEU A 249 -45.94 -17.32 -12.03
CA LEU A 249 -45.38 -16.31 -12.94
C LEU A 249 -44.01 -15.78 -12.46
N SER A 250 -43.22 -15.30 -13.41
CA SER A 250 -41.81 -14.89 -13.24
C SER A 250 -41.61 -13.39 -13.51
N ALA A 251 -40.67 -12.75 -12.80
CA ALA A 251 -39.97 -11.57 -13.30
C ALA A 251 -38.62 -11.39 -12.57
N ALA A 252 -37.70 -10.60 -13.15
CA ALA A 252 -36.42 -10.27 -12.56
C ALA A 252 -36.07 -8.80 -12.78
N THR A 253 -35.39 -8.17 -11.82
CA THR A 253 -34.74 -6.86 -12.03
C THR A 253 -33.58 -6.64 -11.07
N SER A 254 -32.65 -5.79 -11.50
CA SER A 254 -31.76 -5.02 -10.62
C SER A 254 -31.64 -3.62 -11.22
N PRO A 255 -31.65 -2.58 -10.40
CA PRO A 255 -30.77 -1.44 -10.68
C PRO A 255 -30.07 -0.89 -9.42
N ASN A 256 -29.42 0.26 -9.60
CA ASN A 256 -28.40 0.88 -8.76
C ASN A 256 -28.93 1.83 -7.66
N ASP A 257 -27.99 2.22 -6.77
CA ASP A 257 -27.85 3.51 -6.07
C ASP A 257 -29.05 4.18 -5.38
N ALA A 258 -28.97 4.31 -4.04
CA ALA A 258 -29.51 5.46 -3.29
C ALA A 258 -28.75 5.66 -1.95
N THR A 259 -28.79 6.90 -1.44
CA THR A 259 -28.16 7.35 -0.20
C THR A 259 -29.11 7.36 1.00
N GLU A 260 -28.63 6.97 2.17
CA GLU A 260 -29.15 7.39 3.49
C GLU A 260 -27.92 7.81 4.32
N GLN A 261 -27.73 9.07 4.75
CA GLN A 261 -28.52 9.86 5.70
C GLN A 261 -28.71 9.17 7.06
N THR A 262 -27.79 9.43 7.98
CA THR A 262 -27.93 9.12 9.41
C THR A 262 -28.14 10.42 10.18
N GLN A 263 -29.32 10.61 10.77
CA GLN A 263 -29.60 11.78 11.62
C GLN A 263 -29.07 11.56 13.03
N HIS A 264 -28.52 12.60 13.64
CA HIS A 264 -28.14 12.59 15.06
C HIS A 264 -29.36 12.87 15.95
N ALA A 265 -29.46 12.14 17.06
CA ALA A 265 -30.28 12.49 18.21
C ALA A 265 -29.38 12.63 19.44
N ALA A 266 -29.70 13.55 20.35
CA ALA A 266 -28.79 13.98 21.42
C ALA A 266 -29.44 13.93 22.82
N VAL A 267 -28.62 13.60 23.82
CA VAL A 267 -28.83 13.80 25.26
C VAL A 267 -27.44 14.14 25.81
N ALA A 268 -27.07 15.41 25.95
CA ALA A 268 -27.37 16.33 27.05
C ALA A 268 -26.44 16.12 28.27
N GLY A 269 -25.73 17.19 28.66
CA GLY A 269 -24.75 17.22 29.75
C GLY A 269 -24.13 18.62 29.89
N GLU A 270 -24.23 19.16 31.09
CA GLU A 270 -23.83 20.48 31.64
C GLU A 270 -22.31 20.79 31.50
N GLN A 271 -21.76 22.02 31.67
CA GLN A 271 -22.28 23.39 31.91
C GLN A 271 -21.17 24.43 31.55
N ASP A 272 -21.52 25.72 31.64
CA ASP A 272 -20.74 27.00 31.66
C ASP A 272 -19.20 26.95 31.93
N ASN A 273 -18.36 27.93 31.54
CA ASN A 273 -18.57 29.38 31.53
C ASN A 273 -17.42 30.12 30.79
N LEU A 274 -17.65 31.34 30.26
CA LEU A 274 -16.74 32.51 30.03
C LEU A 274 -17.44 33.53 29.07
N PRO A 275 -17.11 34.85 29.06
CA PRO A 275 -18.18 35.85 29.14
C PRO A 275 -18.19 36.98 28.08
N ALA A 276 -19.36 37.63 28.02
CA ALA A 276 -19.64 39.06 27.76
C ALA A 276 -19.31 39.72 26.40
N THR A 277 -20.26 40.55 25.95
CA THR A 277 -20.16 41.49 24.80
C THR A 277 -19.50 42.82 25.20
N PRO A 278 -19.41 43.79 24.28
CA PRO A 278 -20.36 44.92 24.38
C PRO A 278 -21.13 45.21 23.07
N ASP A 279 -22.15 46.08 23.18
CA ASP A 279 -23.26 46.22 22.22
C ASP A 279 -23.13 47.36 21.16
N ASP A 280 -24.15 47.36 20.29
CA ASP A 280 -24.56 48.26 19.20
C ASP A 280 -24.25 49.78 19.23
N SER A 281 -24.23 50.38 18.02
CA SER A 281 -24.90 51.68 17.75
C SER A 281 -25.14 52.03 16.25
N ASP A 282 -26.05 51.29 15.58
CA ASP A 282 -27.03 51.82 14.60
C ASP A 282 -26.49 52.54 13.29
N PRO A 283 -27.30 53.18 12.39
CA PRO A 283 -27.56 52.58 11.07
C PRO A 283 -27.46 53.52 9.82
N ALA A 284 -27.69 52.97 8.60
CA ALA A 284 -28.80 53.36 7.68
C ALA A 284 -28.63 52.97 6.19
N ARG A 285 -29.75 52.51 5.57
CA ARG A 285 -30.07 52.43 4.10
C ARG A 285 -29.21 51.47 3.23
N GLY A 286 -29.75 50.78 2.22
CA GLY A 286 -31.14 50.68 1.76
C GLY A 286 -31.35 49.66 0.61
N GLN A 287 -32.58 49.16 0.47
CA GLN A 287 -33.08 48.22 -0.56
C GLN A 287 -33.45 48.97 -1.89
N PRO A 288 -33.75 48.34 -3.07
CA PRO A 288 -34.79 47.28 -3.23
C PRO A 288 -34.65 46.27 -4.41
N LEU A 289 -35.80 45.67 -4.77
CA LEU A 289 -36.07 44.43 -5.51
C LEU A 289 -36.15 44.52 -7.05
N SER A 290 -36.35 43.35 -7.66
CA SER A 290 -36.58 43.02 -9.08
C SER A 290 -38.02 43.22 -9.62
N ALA A 291 -38.17 43.46 -10.94
CA ALA A 291 -39.33 43.03 -11.75
C ALA A 291 -39.04 43.07 -13.28
N LYS A 292 -39.91 42.44 -14.11
CA LYS A 292 -39.85 42.44 -15.59
C LYS A 292 -40.77 43.50 -16.22
N ILE A 293 -40.45 43.99 -17.43
CA ILE A 293 -41.40 44.53 -18.44
C ILE A 293 -40.93 44.06 -19.85
N GLU A 294 -41.84 44.03 -20.82
CA GLU A 294 -41.66 43.55 -22.21
C GLU A 294 -41.68 44.69 -23.25
N GLY A 295 -41.19 44.45 -24.48
CA GLY A 295 -41.85 45.00 -25.69
C GLY A 295 -41.03 45.76 -26.76
N GLN A 296 -41.16 45.27 -27.99
CA GLN A 296 -41.19 46.00 -29.29
C GLN A 296 -39.89 46.50 -29.99
N SER A 297 -39.66 45.95 -31.20
CA SER A 297 -39.16 46.54 -32.47
C SER A 297 -37.88 47.41 -32.55
N ALA A 298 -37.11 47.44 -33.65
CA ALA A 298 -36.89 46.51 -34.78
C ALA A 298 -35.75 47.11 -35.67
N ASP A 299 -34.87 46.29 -36.25
CA ASP A 299 -34.52 46.33 -37.70
C ASP A 299 -33.45 45.30 -38.16
N GLU A 300 -33.53 44.96 -39.45
CA GLU A 300 -32.52 44.46 -40.43
C GLU A 300 -31.11 43.97 -39.96
N LEU A 301 -30.46 42.89 -40.44
CA LEU A 301 -30.35 42.31 -41.81
C LEU A 301 -29.48 41.01 -41.80
N ALA A 302 -29.61 40.14 -42.83
CA ALA A 302 -28.74 38.99 -43.21
C ALA A 302 -28.44 37.87 -42.16
N ARG A 303 -28.91 36.61 -42.32
CA ARG A 303 -28.52 35.55 -43.31
C ARG A 303 -27.05 35.07 -43.17
N ASP A 304 -26.72 33.76 -43.21
CA ASP A 304 -27.53 32.58 -43.57
C ASP A 304 -27.03 31.26 -42.93
N ARG A 305 -27.95 30.33 -42.60
CA ARG A 305 -27.66 28.89 -42.34
C ARG A 305 -28.94 28.03 -42.24
N PRO A 306 -29.29 27.21 -43.24
CA PRO A 306 -30.44 26.29 -43.15
C PRO A 306 -30.11 24.96 -42.42
N PRO A 307 -31.11 24.20 -41.93
CA PRO A 307 -30.95 23.08 -40.99
C PRO A 307 -31.33 21.71 -41.58
N ASN A 308 -31.55 20.69 -40.73
CA ASN A 308 -31.82 19.30 -41.08
C ASN A 308 -33.05 18.74 -40.33
N ALA A 309 -34.13 18.40 -41.05
CA ALA A 309 -35.36 17.71 -40.60
C ALA A 309 -36.34 17.54 -41.80
N ASP A 310 -37.33 16.63 -41.86
CA ASP A 310 -37.53 15.29 -41.28
C ASP A 310 -38.75 14.61 -42.00
N GLN A 311 -38.98 13.30 -41.75
CA GLN A 311 -40.24 12.53 -41.93
C GLN A 311 -40.88 12.30 -43.33
N THR A 312 -40.74 11.05 -43.79
CA THR A 312 -41.78 10.07 -44.25
C THR A 312 -43.12 10.52 -44.87
N ASP A 313 -43.49 9.85 -45.98
CA ASP A 313 -44.74 9.06 -46.05
C ASP A 313 -44.60 7.84 -47.01
N GLN A 314 -45.62 6.99 -47.14
CA GLN A 314 -45.64 5.71 -47.87
C GLN A 314 -46.52 5.71 -49.13
N ASP A 315 -46.24 4.83 -50.10
CA ASP A 315 -47.28 4.27 -50.99
C ASP A 315 -46.88 2.88 -51.57
N GLN A 316 -47.86 2.08 -52.02
CA GLN A 316 -47.69 0.71 -52.54
C GLN A 316 -48.90 0.28 -53.40
N PRO A 317 -48.77 -0.60 -54.44
CA PRO A 317 -49.08 -2.03 -54.21
C PRO A 317 -48.47 -3.11 -55.16
N HIS A 318 -48.41 -4.35 -54.66
CA HIS A 318 -48.65 -5.69 -55.29
C HIS A 318 -48.13 -6.08 -56.71
N LYS A 319 -47.33 -7.15 -56.91
CA LYS A 319 -47.58 -8.65 -56.85
C LYS A 319 -48.25 -9.25 -58.12
N PRO A 320 -48.21 -10.58 -58.38
CA PRO A 320 -47.60 -11.75 -57.69
C PRO A 320 -46.39 -12.34 -58.50
N VAL A 321 -45.90 -13.61 -58.47
CA VAL A 321 -46.28 -14.94 -57.93
C VAL A 321 -45.02 -15.81 -57.64
N ASP A 322 -45.19 -17.00 -57.03
CA ASP A 322 -44.18 -18.09 -56.87
C ASP A 322 -44.55 -19.36 -57.68
N SER A 323 -43.61 -20.31 -57.88
CA SER A 323 -43.80 -21.75 -57.52
C SER A 323 -42.65 -22.75 -57.88
N THR A 324 -42.27 -23.56 -56.87
CA THR A 324 -41.93 -25.01 -56.85
C THR A 324 -40.86 -25.69 -57.75
N ALA A 325 -39.79 -26.16 -57.07
CA ALA A 325 -39.41 -27.57 -56.79
C ALA A 325 -38.90 -28.60 -57.86
N ALA A 326 -37.68 -29.09 -57.59
CA ALA A 326 -37.20 -30.50 -57.50
C ALA A 326 -37.10 -31.48 -58.72
N SER A 327 -35.90 -32.06 -58.89
CA SER A 327 -35.52 -33.35 -59.57
C SER A 327 -35.82 -33.49 -61.08
N ASP A 328 -34.98 -34.11 -61.93
CA ASP A 328 -34.23 -35.36 -61.70
C ASP A 328 -32.87 -35.46 -62.48
N VAL A 329 -32.28 -36.67 -62.50
CA VAL A 329 -30.93 -37.11 -62.96
C VAL A 329 -30.66 -37.05 -64.48
N THR A 330 -29.39 -36.86 -64.89
CA THR A 330 -28.63 -37.72 -65.85
C THR A 330 -27.11 -37.41 -65.88
N GLU A 331 -26.30 -38.47 -65.97
CA GLU A 331 -24.83 -38.52 -66.14
C GLU A 331 -24.29 -37.88 -67.44
N GLN A 332 -23.00 -37.68 -67.74
CA GLN A 332 -21.71 -38.30 -67.33
C GLN A 332 -20.60 -37.17 -67.47
N ARG A 333 -19.26 -37.32 -67.59
CA ARG A 333 -18.31 -38.43 -67.79
C ARG A 333 -16.89 -38.10 -67.26
N SER A 334 -16.14 -39.16 -66.95
CA SER A 334 -14.68 -39.31 -66.77
C SER A 334 -13.68 -38.14 -66.99
N ALA A 335 -12.79 -37.94 -66.00
CA ALA A 335 -11.33 -38.08 -66.15
C ALA A 335 -10.64 -38.22 -64.77
N THR A 336 -9.69 -39.15 -64.62
CA THR A 336 -9.01 -39.45 -63.33
C THR A 336 -7.63 -38.80 -63.21
N ALA A 337 -7.36 -38.16 -62.07
CA ALA A 337 -6.01 -37.84 -61.59
C ALA A 337 -6.04 -37.67 -60.07
N GLU A 338 -5.48 -38.62 -59.32
CA GLU A 338 -5.38 -38.50 -57.86
C GLU A 338 -4.43 -37.36 -57.47
N LYS A 339 -4.82 -36.58 -56.45
CA LYS A 339 -3.94 -35.63 -55.76
C LYS A 339 -3.98 -35.92 -54.26
N PRO A 340 -2.86 -35.72 -53.53
CA PRO A 340 -2.77 -36.15 -52.14
C PRO A 340 -3.85 -35.51 -51.25
N VAL A 341 -4.44 -36.32 -50.38
CA VAL A 341 -5.38 -35.83 -49.36
C VAL A 341 -4.67 -34.78 -48.50
N PRO A 342 -5.13 -33.51 -48.47
CA PRO A 342 -4.57 -32.54 -47.54
C PRO A 342 -4.99 -32.95 -46.13
N ILE A 343 -4.03 -33.40 -45.32
CA ILE A 343 -4.26 -33.65 -43.89
C ILE A 343 -4.79 -32.35 -43.29
N ALA A 344 -6.06 -32.36 -42.92
CA ALA A 344 -6.75 -31.17 -42.44
C ALA A 344 -6.23 -30.82 -41.04
N SER A 345 -5.18 -29.99 -40.99
CA SER A 345 -4.65 -29.38 -39.77
C SER A 345 -5.82 -28.91 -38.90
N PRO A 346 -6.00 -29.45 -37.68
CA PRO A 346 -7.23 -29.27 -36.94
C PRO A 346 -7.49 -27.77 -36.72
N LYS A 347 -8.58 -27.27 -37.32
CA LYS A 347 -8.93 -25.85 -37.33
C LYS A 347 -9.00 -25.35 -35.89
N THR A 348 -7.95 -24.69 -35.44
CA THR A 348 -7.72 -24.41 -34.01
C THR A 348 -8.80 -23.46 -33.55
N LYS A 349 -9.75 -23.98 -32.75
CA LYS A 349 -10.98 -23.27 -32.36
C LYS A 349 -10.57 -21.93 -31.75
N ARG A 350 -10.89 -20.84 -32.44
CA ARG A 350 -10.37 -19.49 -32.13
C ARG A 350 -10.84 -19.10 -30.73
N LEU A 351 -9.95 -19.21 -29.74
CA LEU A 351 -10.24 -18.91 -28.34
C LEU A 351 -10.90 -17.55 -28.23
N THR A 352 -11.99 -17.45 -27.47
CA THR A 352 -12.68 -16.18 -27.22
C THR A 352 -11.76 -15.20 -26.50
N LYS A 353 -12.03 -13.89 -26.61
CA LYS A 353 -11.27 -12.86 -25.87
C LYS A 353 -11.22 -13.14 -24.36
N LYS A 354 -12.26 -13.78 -23.80
CA LYS A 354 -12.33 -14.19 -22.39
C LYS A 354 -11.36 -15.34 -22.07
N GLU A 355 -11.33 -16.40 -22.88
CA GLU A 355 -10.40 -17.52 -22.74
C GLU A 355 -8.94 -17.10 -22.99
N GLN A 356 -8.68 -16.24 -23.98
CA GLN A 356 -7.36 -15.67 -24.22
C GLN A 356 -6.86 -14.87 -22.99
N LYS A 357 -7.73 -14.03 -22.42
CA LYS A 357 -7.42 -13.27 -21.19
C LYS A 357 -7.18 -14.21 -20.00
N ARG A 358 -7.99 -15.26 -19.83
CA ARG A 358 -7.81 -16.23 -18.74
C ARG A 358 -6.53 -17.04 -18.91
N ARG A 359 -6.25 -17.58 -20.11
CA ARG A 359 -5.00 -18.31 -20.42
C ARG A 359 -3.74 -17.47 -20.22
N LYS A 360 -3.77 -16.18 -20.55
CA LYS A 360 -2.66 -15.25 -20.26
C LYS A 360 -2.46 -15.05 -18.76
N LEU A 361 -3.53 -15.10 -17.96
CA LEU A 361 -3.50 -14.91 -16.52
C LEU A 361 -3.12 -16.20 -15.77
N GLU A 362 -3.64 -17.36 -16.20
CA GLU A 362 -3.19 -18.70 -15.79
C GLU A 362 -1.69 -18.85 -16.03
N ALA A 363 -1.18 -18.49 -17.22
CA ALA A 363 0.25 -18.52 -17.51
C ALA A 363 1.09 -17.62 -16.59
N ALA A 364 0.54 -16.49 -16.12
CA ALA A 364 1.21 -15.60 -15.17
C ALA A 364 1.17 -16.08 -13.70
N TYR A 365 0.36 -17.10 -13.40
CA TYR A 365 0.27 -17.74 -12.08
C TYR A 365 0.64 -19.24 -12.11
N LYS A 366 1.27 -19.73 -13.18
CA LYS A 366 1.61 -21.14 -13.36
C LYS A 366 2.44 -21.70 -12.19
N ASP A 367 3.41 -20.93 -11.72
CA ASP A 367 4.34 -21.34 -10.66
C ASP A 367 3.69 -21.44 -9.26
N TYR A 368 2.40 -21.07 -9.16
CA TYR A 368 1.62 -21.12 -7.92
C TYR A 368 0.63 -22.30 -7.91
N ASP A 369 0.25 -22.88 -9.05
CA ASP A 369 -0.68 -24.01 -9.08
C ASP A 369 -0.04 -25.29 -8.54
N GLY A 370 -0.69 -25.90 -7.54
CA GLY A 370 -0.16 -27.05 -6.81
C GLY A 370 0.97 -26.73 -5.83
N SER A 371 1.38 -25.46 -5.73
CA SER A 371 2.36 -25.05 -4.72
C SER A 371 1.80 -25.23 -3.30
N ARG A 372 2.66 -25.69 -2.40
CA ARG A 372 2.38 -25.94 -0.98
C ARG A 372 3.58 -25.39 -0.19
N GLN A 373 3.35 -24.49 0.77
CA GLN A 373 4.43 -23.83 1.52
C GLN A 373 4.00 -23.43 2.93
N ARG A 374 4.86 -23.68 3.93
CA ARG A 374 4.66 -23.21 5.31
C ARG A 374 4.64 -21.68 5.37
N ILE A 375 3.65 -21.12 6.06
CA ILE A 375 3.47 -19.67 6.19
C ILE A 375 4.72 -18.99 6.77
N THR A 376 5.33 -19.60 7.79
CA THR A 376 6.51 -19.06 8.49
C THR A 376 7.77 -18.96 7.61
N LYS A 377 7.76 -19.54 6.40
CA LYS A 377 8.84 -19.45 5.41
C LYS A 377 8.42 -18.78 4.10
N MET A 378 7.29 -18.04 4.08
CA MET A 378 6.76 -17.44 2.85
C MET A 378 7.28 -16.00 2.63
N PRO A 379 7.93 -15.68 1.49
CA PRO A 379 8.38 -14.32 1.21
C PRO A 379 7.22 -13.31 1.04
N PRO A 380 7.36 -12.05 1.51
CA PRO A 380 6.35 -11.00 1.37
C PRO A 380 5.75 -10.86 -0.04
N TYR A 381 6.59 -10.80 -1.07
CA TYR A 381 6.12 -10.64 -2.46
C TYR A 381 5.26 -11.82 -2.93
N ARG A 382 5.49 -13.04 -2.42
CA ARG A 382 4.71 -14.23 -2.74
C ARG A 382 3.32 -14.18 -2.10
N VAL A 383 3.20 -13.65 -0.88
CA VAL A 383 1.89 -13.38 -0.24
C VAL A 383 1.08 -12.40 -1.09
N LEU A 384 1.68 -11.28 -1.53
CA LEU A 384 1.00 -10.29 -2.38
C LEU A 384 0.58 -10.88 -3.74
N ALA A 385 1.45 -11.67 -4.38
CA ALA A 385 1.15 -12.34 -5.63
C ALA A 385 -0.01 -13.35 -5.50
N ILE A 386 -0.03 -14.16 -4.44
CA ILE A 386 -1.11 -15.12 -4.14
C ILE A 386 -2.42 -14.36 -3.91
N ASN A 387 -2.41 -13.34 -3.05
CA ASN A 387 -3.59 -12.51 -2.77
C ASN A 387 -4.12 -11.82 -4.04
N ARG A 388 -3.24 -11.41 -4.96
CA ARG A 388 -3.64 -10.86 -6.27
C ARG A 388 -4.25 -11.91 -7.19
N GLY A 389 -3.70 -13.13 -7.24
CA GLY A 389 -4.25 -14.25 -8.02
C GLY A 389 -5.63 -14.71 -7.51
N GLU A 390 -5.83 -14.65 -6.19
CA GLU A 390 -7.10 -14.90 -5.50
C GLU A 390 -8.13 -13.80 -5.80
N ARG A 391 -7.78 -12.51 -5.62
CA ARG A 391 -8.63 -11.37 -6.02
C ARG A 391 -9.01 -11.41 -7.51
N ALA A 392 -8.10 -11.88 -8.36
CA ALA A 392 -8.33 -12.05 -9.79
C ALA A 392 -9.15 -13.30 -10.16
N LYS A 393 -9.55 -14.12 -9.18
CA LYS A 393 -10.32 -15.37 -9.34
C LYS A 393 -9.64 -16.40 -10.27
N VAL A 394 -8.32 -16.44 -10.25
CA VAL A 394 -7.51 -17.46 -10.96
C VAL A 394 -6.93 -18.48 -9.99
N LEU A 395 -6.49 -18.05 -8.81
CA LEU A 395 -6.08 -18.95 -7.73
C LEU A 395 -7.21 -19.14 -6.71
N SER A 396 -7.37 -20.38 -6.27
CA SER A 396 -8.00 -20.76 -5.01
C SER A 396 -6.88 -21.00 -3.99
N VAL A 397 -7.06 -20.49 -2.77
CA VAL A 397 -6.09 -20.61 -1.68
C VAL A 397 -6.77 -21.33 -0.52
N LYS A 398 -6.09 -22.30 0.08
CA LYS A 398 -6.51 -22.95 1.32
C LYS A 398 -5.36 -22.96 2.32
N LEU A 399 -5.65 -22.65 3.57
CA LEU A 399 -4.73 -22.90 4.67
C LEU A 399 -5.10 -24.20 5.41
N ALA A 400 -4.10 -24.94 5.85
CA ALA A 400 -4.28 -26.10 6.72
C ALA A 400 -3.17 -26.11 7.78
N GLY A 401 -3.55 -26.31 9.04
CA GLY A 401 -2.63 -26.56 10.15
C GLY A 401 -2.76 -28.00 10.66
N ASP A 402 -1.95 -28.35 11.66
CA ASP A 402 -1.95 -29.66 12.31
C ASP A 402 -3.06 -29.73 13.37
N THR A 403 -4.27 -30.13 12.96
CA THR A 403 -5.44 -30.20 13.84
C THR A 403 -5.30 -31.26 14.93
N GLU A 404 -4.69 -32.41 14.65
CA GLU A 404 -4.52 -33.47 15.66
C GLU A 404 -3.59 -33.00 16.78
N ARG A 405 -2.46 -32.36 16.44
CA ARG A 405 -1.58 -31.74 17.44
C ARG A 405 -2.24 -30.59 18.21
N MET A 406 -3.23 -29.91 17.61
CA MET A 406 -4.07 -28.95 18.33
C MET A 406 -5.02 -29.65 19.30
N LEU A 407 -5.59 -30.81 18.95
CA LEU A 407 -6.45 -31.61 19.83
C LEU A 407 -5.67 -32.15 21.03
N ASP A 408 -4.52 -32.81 20.80
CA ASP A 408 -3.66 -33.35 21.86
C ASP A 408 -3.28 -32.28 22.90
N ALA A 409 -2.87 -31.10 22.41
CA ALA A 409 -2.49 -29.97 23.23
C ALA A 409 -3.66 -29.33 23.97
N ALA A 410 -4.87 -29.39 23.41
CA ALA A 410 -6.09 -28.88 24.02
C ALA A 410 -6.61 -29.79 25.11
N GLU A 411 -6.73 -31.09 24.83
CA GLU A 411 -7.14 -32.11 25.81
C GLU A 411 -6.22 -32.06 27.03
N SER A 412 -4.90 -32.01 26.81
CA SER A 412 -3.89 -31.91 27.86
C SER A 412 -3.99 -30.64 28.73
N LEU A 413 -4.62 -29.57 28.24
CA LEU A 413 -4.77 -28.30 28.95
C LEU A 413 -6.11 -28.17 29.69
N VAL A 414 -7.20 -28.76 29.16
CA VAL A 414 -8.56 -28.47 29.63
C VAL A 414 -9.38 -29.70 30.08
N LEU A 415 -8.93 -30.92 29.81
CA LEU A 415 -9.67 -32.15 30.17
C LEU A 415 -8.89 -33.00 31.18
N PRO A 416 -9.31 -33.07 32.45
CA PRO A 416 -8.73 -33.98 33.44
C PRO A 416 -8.82 -35.45 33.00
N ALA A 417 -7.82 -36.26 33.34
CA ALA A 417 -7.74 -37.65 32.89
C ALA A 417 -8.95 -38.50 33.33
N GLU A 418 -9.35 -38.33 34.60
CA GLU A 418 -10.41 -39.10 35.29
C GLU A 418 -11.81 -38.46 35.19
N HIS A 419 -12.03 -37.54 34.24
CA HIS A 419 -13.30 -36.82 34.14
C HIS A 419 -14.45 -37.74 33.67
N PRO A 420 -15.58 -37.88 34.40
CA PRO A 420 -16.64 -38.86 34.05
C PRO A 420 -17.17 -38.75 32.61
N TYR A 421 -17.37 -37.52 32.12
CA TYR A 421 -17.89 -37.26 30.77
C TYR A 421 -16.79 -36.94 29.73
N ARG A 422 -15.56 -37.44 29.93
CA ARG A 422 -14.37 -37.04 29.14
C ARG A 422 -14.56 -37.20 27.63
N ASP A 423 -15.17 -38.27 27.15
CA ASP A 423 -15.37 -38.48 25.70
C ASP A 423 -16.38 -37.50 25.08
N PHE A 424 -17.43 -37.13 25.83
CA PHE A 424 -18.36 -36.07 25.42
C PHE A 424 -17.64 -34.73 25.35
N LEU A 425 -16.87 -34.37 26.37
CA LEU A 425 -16.07 -33.13 26.37
C LEU A 425 -15.01 -33.12 25.25
N LYS A 426 -14.34 -34.24 24.99
CA LYS A 426 -13.37 -34.43 23.88
C LYS A 426 -14.03 -34.22 22.52
N ASN A 427 -15.25 -34.73 22.32
CA ASN A 427 -16.01 -34.50 21.10
C ASN A 427 -16.47 -33.04 20.95
N CYS A 428 -16.92 -32.39 22.04
CA CYS A 428 -17.24 -30.96 22.06
C CYS A 428 -16.01 -30.10 21.73
N LEU A 429 -14.85 -30.42 22.31
CA LEU A 429 -13.58 -29.75 22.07
C LEU A 429 -13.08 -29.95 20.62
N ARG A 430 -13.33 -31.13 20.02
CA ARG A 430 -13.04 -31.40 18.61
C ARG A 430 -13.89 -30.56 17.67
N ASP A 431 -15.21 -30.49 17.90
CA ASP A 431 -16.10 -29.59 17.16
C ASP A 431 -15.68 -28.12 17.33
N ALA A 432 -15.39 -27.70 18.56
CA ALA A 432 -14.93 -26.35 18.88
C ALA A 432 -13.68 -25.96 18.07
N ILE A 433 -12.66 -26.83 18.03
CA ILE A 433 -11.44 -26.58 17.29
C ILE A 433 -11.71 -26.54 15.78
N ALA A 434 -12.41 -27.53 15.23
CA ALA A 434 -12.62 -27.67 13.80
C ALA A 434 -13.58 -26.60 13.21
N ARG A 435 -14.68 -26.30 13.91
CA ARG A 435 -15.79 -25.46 13.41
C ARG A 435 -15.65 -23.99 13.80
N LEU A 436 -15.07 -23.68 14.97
CA LEU A 436 -14.99 -22.31 15.50
C LEU A 436 -13.55 -21.77 15.47
N LEU A 437 -12.59 -22.52 16.01
CA LEU A 437 -11.23 -22.02 16.21
C LEU A 437 -10.41 -21.97 14.92
N VAL A 438 -10.30 -23.07 14.16
CA VAL A 438 -9.49 -23.12 12.94
C VAL A 438 -9.95 -22.06 11.92
N PRO A 439 -11.25 -21.88 11.61
CA PRO A 439 -11.71 -20.79 10.75
C PRO A 439 -11.52 -19.39 11.34
N SER A 440 -11.32 -19.25 12.65
CA SER A 440 -10.91 -17.98 13.29
C SER A 440 -9.43 -17.72 13.08
N LEU A 441 -8.58 -18.71 13.37
CA LEU A 441 -7.11 -18.63 13.25
C LEU A 441 -6.64 -18.52 11.79
N GLU A 442 -7.32 -19.16 10.84
CA GLU A 442 -7.03 -19.00 9.40
C GLU A 442 -7.19 -17.54 8.97
N ARG A 443 -8.29 -16.89 9.34
CA ARG A 443 -8.54 -15.47 9.03
C ARG A 443 -7.57 -14.56 9.77
N GLU A 444 -7.26 -14.85 11.03
CA GLU A 444 -6.28 -14.08 11.82
C GLU A 444 -4.88 -14.13 11.18
N LEU A 445 -4.44 -15.33 10.77
CA LEU A 445 -3.11 -15.55 10.20
C LEU A 445 -3.01 -15.09 8.73
N ARG A 446 -4.03 -15.32 7.88
CA ARG A 446 -4.10 -14.77 6.51
C ARG A 446 -4.07 -13.24 6.53
N ARG A 447 -4.72 -12.60 7.51
CA ARG A 447 -4.65 -11.15 7.73
C ARG A 447 -3.25 -10.72 8.15
N GLU A 448 -2.67 -11.35 9.17
CA GLU A 448 -1.34 -11.02 9.70
C GLU A 448 -0.24 -11.08 8.62
N ILE A 449 -0.16 -12.18 7.86
CA ILE A 449 0.87 -12.31 6.81
C ILE A 449 0.67 -11.27 5.69
N THR A 450 -0.57 -10.86 5.45
CA THR A 450 -0.88 -9.82 4.46
C THR A 450 -0.44 -8.45 4.98
N GLU A 451 -0.74 -8.12 6.24
CA GLU A 451 -0.30 -6.88 6.88
C GLU A 451 1.24 -6.78 6.96
N MET A 452 1.93 -7.87 7.28
CA MET A 452 3.40 -7.95 7.23
C MET A 452 3.95 -7.77 5.80
N ALA A 453 3.29 -8.36 4.79
CA ALA A 453 3.72 -8.25 3.40
C ALA A 453 3.48 -6.87 2.79
N GLU A 454 2.37 -6.21 3.17
CA GLU A 454 2.07 -4.83 2.83
C GLU A 454 3.09 -3.86 3.45
N GLU A 455 3.36 -3.98 4.76
CA GLU A 455 4.36 -3.17 5.48
C GLU A 455 5.75 -3.29 4.82
N HIS A 456 6.23 -4.51 4.59
CA HIS A 456 7.52 -4.74 3.92
C HIS A 456 7.56 -4.14 2.50
N ALA A 457 6.47 -4.27 1.72
CA ALA A 457 6.40 -3.69 0.39
C ALA A 457 6.46 -2.15 0.44
N VAL A 458 5.72 -1.52 1.36
CA VAL A 458 5.76 -0.07 1.59
C VAL A 458 7.17 0.40 1.98
N GLN A 459 7.89 -0.34 2.83
CA GLN A 459 9.29 -0.03 3.18
C GLN A 459 10.28 -0.17 2.00
N VAL A 460 10.00 -1.03 1.02
CA VAL A 460 10.75 -1.08 -0.25
C VAL A 460 10.39 0.12 -1.14
N PHE A 461 9.09 0.43 -1.29
CA PHE A 461 8.61 1.57 -2.08
C PHE A 461 9.14 2.91 -1.54
N ALA A 462 9.16 3.09 -0.22
CA ALA A 462 9.70 4.26 0.47
C ALA A 462 11.19 4.47 0.16
N ARG A 463 12.02 3.44 0.27
CA ARG A 463 13.46 3.51 -0.06
C ARG A 463 13.70 3.78 -1.55
N ASN A 464 12.89 3.19 -2.43
CA ASN A 464 12.96 3.43 -3.87
C ASN A 464 12.55 4.88 -4.23
N LEU A 465 11.50 5.41 -3.59
CA LEU A 465 11.10 6.81 -3.75
C LEU A 465 12.17 7.78 -3.23
N ARG A 466 12.75 7.54 -2.04
CA ARG A 466 13.83 8.37 -1.50
C ARG A 466 15.04 8.44 -2.45
N LYS A 467 15.45 7.29 -3.02
CA LYS A 467 16.53 7.22 -4.01
C LYS A 467 16.22 7.95 -5.32
N LEU A 468 14.94 8.08 -5.69
CA LEU A 468 14.50 8.77 -6.90
C LEU A 468 14.38 10.29 -6.69
N LEU A 469 13.91 10.72 -5.51
CA LEU A 469 13.78 12.14 -5.15
C LEU A 469 15.11 12.81 -4.80
N LEU A 470 16.09 12.04 -4.31
CA LEU A 470 17.44 12.52 -3.96
C LEU A 470 18.47 12.18 -5.05
N GLN A 471 18.05 12.08 -6.32
CA GLN A 471 18.99 12.08 -7.44
C GLN A 471 19.64 13.47 -7.58
N PRO A 472 20.94 13.58 -7.92
CA PRO A 472 21.58 14.88 -8.13
C PRO A 472 20.93 15.66 -9.28
N PRO A 473 20.61 16.96 -9.10
CA PRO A 473 20.13 17.83 -10.16
C PRO A 473 21.25 18.17 -11.15
N VAL A 474 20.95 18.19 -12.45
CA VAL A 474 21.91 18.61 -13.50
C VAL A 474 21.63 20.05 -13.90
N ARG A 475 22.36 20.98 -13.28
CA ARG A 475 22.21 22.43 -13.49
C ARG A 475 22.90 22.92 -14.77
N ASP A 476 22.60 24.17 -15.12
CA ASP A 476 23.33 24.99 -16.11
C ASP A 476 23.47 24.32 -17.50
N SER A 477 22.55 23.42 -17.81
CA SER A 477 22.59 22.51 -18.96
C SER A 477 21.31 22.59 -19.77
N ARG A 478 21.42 22.74 -21.10
CA ARG A 478 20.27 22.77 -22.00
C ARG A 478 19.96 21.36 -22.50
N VAL A 479 18.69 20.95 -22.40
CA VAL A 479 18.31 19.52 -22.48
C VAL A 479 17.38 19.25 -23.65
N LEU A 480 17.72 18.25 -24.49
CA LEU A 480 16.78 17.67 -25.45
C LEU A 480 16.02 16.52 -24.78
N ALA A 481 14.79 16.75 -24.34
CA ALA A 481 13.95 15.71 -23.75
C ALA A 481 13.19 14.92 -24.82
N ILE A 482 13.28 13.59 -24.77
CA ILE A 482 12.59 12.67 -25.69
C ILE A 482 11.72 11.69 -24.89
N ALA A 483 10.40 11.76 -25.10
CA ALA A 483 9.45 10.75 -24.62
C ALA A 483 9.30 9.64 -25.68
N PRO A 484 9.75 8.40 -25.42
CA PRO A 484 9.74 7.34 -26.43
C PRO A 484 8.34 6.88 -26.85
N GLY A 485 8.25 6.33 -28.06
CA GLY A 485 7.03 5.71 -28.56
C GLY A 485 7.17 5.15 -29.97
N PHE A 486 6.62 3.94 -30.17
CA PHE A 486 6.64 3.25 -31.47
C PHE A 486 5.68 3.90 -32.48
N LYS A 487 4.44 3.41 -32.58
CA LYS A 487 3.46 3.84 -33.61
C LYS A 487 2.94 5.26 -33.41
N SER A 488 3.00 5.76 -32.18
CA SER A 488 2.65 7.13 -31.81
C SER A 488 3.65 8.17 -32.32
N GLY A 489 4.88 7.74 -32.67
CA GLY A 489 6.07 8.59 -32.66
C GLY A 489 6.55 8.89 -31.23
N CYS A 490 7.77 9.44 -31.14
CA CYS A 490 8.34 10.01 -29.92
C CYS A 490 8.12 11.52 -29.92
N ALA A 491 7.77 12.10 -28.78
CA ALA A 491 7.67 13.55 -28.61
C ALA A 491 9.02 14.12 -28.16
N VAL A 492 9.41 15.27 -28.71
CA VAL A 492 10.70 15.92 -28.47
C VAL A 492 10.47 17.34 -28.00
N ALA A 493 11.16 17.75 -26.92
CA ALA A 493 11.19 19.12 -26.41
C ALA A 493 12.64 19.55 -26.17
N ALA A 494 13.02 20.71 -26.71
CA ALA A 494 14.27 21.37 -26.36
C ALA A 494 13.99 22.32 -25.18
N LEU A 495 14.74 22.16 -24.08
CA LEU A 495 14.63 22.95 -22.87
C LEU A 495 15.91 23.76 -22.62
N ASP A 496 15.76 24.91 -21.97
CA ASP A 496 16.90 25.65 -21.41
C ASP A 496 17.29 25.15 -19.99
N GLU A 497 18.31 25.78 -19.41
CA GLU A 497 18.82 25.54 -18.07
C GLU A 497 17.80 25.73 -16.93
N PHE A 498 16.69 26.45 -17.18
CA PHE A 498 15.59 26.65 -16.22
C PHE A 498 14.39 25.72 -16.47
N GLY A 499 14.41 24.96 -17.57
CA GLY A 499 13.33 24.08 -17.97
C GLY A 499 12.18 24.79 -18.69
N GLU A 500 12.40 25.98 -19.26
CA GLU A 500 11.51 26.61 -20.24
C GLU A 500 11.64 25.94 -21.61
N VAL A 501 10.60 26.03 -22.45
CA VAL A 501 10.53 25.29 -23.72
C VAL A 501 11.03 26.16 -24.88
N LEU A 502 12.22 25.86 -25.38
CA LEU A 502 12.84 26.53 -26.52
C LEU A 502 12.24 26.09 -27.87
N ALA A 503 11.96 24.79 -28.02
CA ALA A 503 11.36 24.22 -29.22
C ALA A 503 10.69 22.87 -28.95
N ARG A 504 9.89 22.40 -29.91
CA ARG A 504 9.18 21.13 -29.88
C ARG A 504 9.16 20.47 -31.26
N ASP A 505 9.25 19.15 -31.30
CA ASP A 505 9.08 18.38 -32.54
C ASP A 505 8.63 16.94 -32.24
N LYS A 506 8.46 16.13 -33.29
CA LYS A 506 8.04 14.74 -33.26
C LYS A 506 8.84 13.92 -34.27
N ILE A 507 9.39 12.81 -33.79
CA ILE A 507 10.21 11.86 -34.57
C ILE A 507 9.60 10.46 -34.56
N PHE A 508 9.96 9.62 -35.53
CA PHE A 508 9.40 8.27 -35.68
C PHE A 508 10.50 7.22 -35.83
N LEU A 509 10.56 6.27 -34.89
CA LEU A 509 11.52 5.16 -34.88
C LEU A 509 11.17 4.07 -35.91
N VAL A 510 9.88 3.92 -36.19
CA VAL A 510 9.32 2.88 -37.07
C VAL A 510 8.57 3.56 -38.21
N GLY A 511 8.97 3.27 -39.44
CA GLY A 511 8.44 3.92 -40.65
C GLY A 511 9.28 3.57 -41.88
N LYS A 512 9.13 4.35 -42.95
CA LYS A 512 10.03 4.28 -44.11
C LYS A 512 11.45 4.71 -43.72
N LYS A 513 12.46 4.38 -44.54
CA LYS A 513 13.84 4.82 -44.30
C LYS A 513 13.91 6.35 -44.21
N GLU A 514 13.32 7.07 -45.17
CA GLU A 514 13.38 8.54 -45.21
C GLU A 514 12.81 9.18 -43.92
N GLN A 515 11.76 8.59 -43.34
CA GLN A 515 11.11 9.10 -42.14
C GLN A 515 11.99 8.94 -40.87
N ARG A 516 12.83 7.90 -40.81
CA ARG A 516 13.80 7.69 -39.72
C ARG A 516 15.02 8.58 -39.91
N ASP A 517 15.49 8.72 -41.15
CA ASP A 517 16.63 9.58 -41.52
C ASP A 517 16.28 11.06 -41.25
N GLN A 518 15.06 11.51 -41.56
CA GLN A 518 14.51 12.82 -41.14
C GLN A 518 14.46 12.96 -39.60
N GLY A 519 14.19 11.88 -38.87
CA GLY A 519 14.20 11.87 -37.41
C GLY A 519 15.57 12.17 -36.81
N ARG A 520 16.64 11.65 -37.44
CA ARG A 520 18.04 11.91 -37.07
C ARG A 520 18.41 13.38 -37.28
N GLN A 521 18.19 13.86 -38.50
CA GLN A 521 18.46 15.25 -38.90
C GLN A 521 17.73 16.28 -38.02
N LYS A 522 16.50 15.98 -37.59
CA LYS A 522 15.74 16.81 -36.63
C LYS A 522 16.41 16.89 -35.25
N VAL A 523 16.85 15.75 -34.71
CA VAL A 523 17.57 15.69 -33.42
C VAL A 523 18.87 16.49 -33.51
N ALA A 524 19.67 16.27 -34.56
CA ALA A 524 20.91 17.01 -34.78
C ALA A 524 20.67 18.53 -34.92
N LYS A 525 19.68 18.95 -35.72
CA LYS A 525 19.30 20.36 -35.89
C LYS A 525 18.96 21.02 -34.56
N LEU A 526 18.06 20.41 -33.77
CA LEU A 526 17.63 20.98 -32.48
C LEU A 526 18.79 21.12 -31.49
N ILE A 527 19.72 20.17 -31.46
CA ILE A 527 20.91 20.19 -30.60
C ILE A 527 21.82 21.37 -30.97
N HIS A 528 22.10 21.58 -32.26
CA HIS A 528 22.91 22.72 -32.73
C HIS A 528 22.20 24.07 -32.56
N GLU A 529 20.93 24.18 -32.95
CA GLU A 529 20.15 25.42 -32.97
C GLU A 529 19.91 25.99 -31.56
N HIS A 530 19.72 25.13 -30.56
CA HIS A 530 19.46 25.52 -29.17
C HIS A 530 20.65 25.28 -28.21
N ARG A 531 21.80 24.80 -28.74
CA ARG A 531 23.03 24.50 -27.99
C ARG A 531 22.81 23.52 -26.83
N LEU A 532 22.17 22.39 -27.12
CA LEU A 532 21.76 21.40 -26.12
C LEU A 532 22.94 20.48 -25.76
N SER A 533 23.29 20.40 -24.48
CA SER A 533 24.43 19.60 -23.99
C SER A 533 24.07 18.16 -23.65
N ILE A 534 22.80 17.87 -23.35
CA ILE A 534 22.36 16.55 -22.89
C ILE A 534 21.02 16.15 -23.51
N VAL A 535 20.90 14.88 -23.93
CA VAL A 535 19.64 14.28 -24.38
C VAL A 535 19.04 13.43 -23.25
N ALA A 536 17.88 13.83 -22.73
CA ALA A 536 17.14 13.12 -21.68
C ALA A 536 16.11 12.16 -22.30
N ILE A 537 16.35 10.85 -22.19
CA ILE A 537 15.53 9.80 -22.81
C ILE A 537 14.65 9.14 -21.74
N GLY A 538 13.33 9.15 -21.90
CA GLY A 538 12.43 8.43 -20.99
C GLY A 538 12.70 6.92 -20.97
N ASN A 539 12.67 6.27 -19.80
CA ASN A 539 12.91 4.83 -19.65
C ASN A 539 11.73 3.92 -20.07
N GLY A 540 10.82 4.44 -20.91
CA GLY A 540 9.56 3.80 -21.29
C GLY A 540 9.59 2.87 -22.51
N THR A 541 8.43 2.78 -23.15
CA THR A 541 8.20 1.91 -24.31
C THR A 541 8.92 2.45 -25.54
N ALA A 542 9.85 1.66 -26.10
CA ALA A 542 10.80 2.04 -27.16
C ALA A 542 12.04 2.83 -26.70
N CYS A 543 12.38 2.84 -25.41
CA CYS A 543 13.55 3.52 -24.87
C CYS A 543 14.86 3.11 -25.57
N ARG A 544 15.13 1.80 -25.73
CA ARG A 544 16.35 1.28 -26.38
C ARG A 544 16.47 1.69 -27.85
N GLU A 545 15.34 1.80 -28.52
CA GLU A 545 15.26 2.23 -29.91
C GLU A 545 15.46 3.75 -30.08
N VAL A 546 15.15 4.55 -29.06
CA VAL A 546 15.58 5.97 -28.98
C VAL A 546 17.05 6.07 -28.61
N GLU A 547 17.52 5.27 -27.64
CA GLU A 547 18.91 5.20 -27.19
C GLU A 547 19.87 4.94 -28.36
N GLN A 548 19.60 3.92 -29.18
CA GLN A 548 20.38 3.65 -30.39
C GLN A 548 20.27 4.79 -31.43
N LEU A 549 19.10 5.43 -31.59
CA LEU A 549 18.96 6.57 -32.50
C LEU A 549 19.84 7.75 -32.07
N VAL A 550 19.87 8.05 -30.77
CA VAL A 550 20.64 9.17 -30.19
C VAL A 550 22.13 8.87 -30.22
N ALA A 551 22.54 7.64 -29.89
CA ALA A 551 23.93 7.19 -30.00
C ALA A 551 24.44 7.25 -31.45
N ASP A 552 23.65 6.80 -32.42
CA ASP A 552 23.95 6.92 -33.85
C ASP A 552 24.12 8.39 -34.28
N VAL A 553 23.23 9.29 -33.85
CA VAL A 553 23.29 10.72 -34.20
C VAL A 553 24.51 11.39 -33.57
N ILE A 554 24.84 11.10 -32.31
CA ILE A 554 26.05 11.63 -31.66
C ILE A 554 27.30 11.12 -32.38
N GLY A 555 27.38 9.81 -32.64
CA GLY A 555 28.54 9.17 -33.28
C GLY A 555 28.73 9.48 -34.77
N ALA A 556 27.72 10.01 -35.48
CA ALA A 556 27.79 10.29 -36.91
C ALA A 556 27.64 11.79 -37.27
N GLU A 557 26.66 12.47 -36.68
CA GLU A 557 26.24 13.83 -37.07
C GLU A 557 26.74 14.92 -36.10
N LEU A 558 27.14 14.57 -34.87
CA LEU A 558 27.49 15.53 -33.80
C LEU A 558 28.88 15.31 -33.17
N LYS A 559 29.82 14.71 -33.90
CA LYS A 559 31.15 14.30 -33.40
C LYS A 559 31.95 15.40 -32.71
N ASP A 560 31.82 16.63 -33.19
CA ASP A 560 32.55 17.80 -32.67
C ASP A 560 31.81 18.49 -31.50
N SER A 561 30.71 17.90 -31.02
CA SER A 561 29.95 18.38 -29.86
C SER A 561 30.26 17.56 -28.60
N ALA A 562 30.24 18.21 -27.44
CA ALA A 562 30.26 17.54 -26.14
C ALA A 562 28.88 16.95 -25.73
N THR A 563 27.98 16.69 -26.70
CA THR A 563 26.61 16.27 -26.40
C THR A 563 26.56 14.84 -25.90
N THR A 564 25.95 14.63 -24.74
CA THR A 564 25.76 13.30 -24.12
C THR A 564 24.29 12.90 -24.08
N PHE A 565 23.98 11.68 -23.64
CA PHE A 565 22.60 11.26 -23.37
C PHE A 565 22.50 10.53 -22.04
N VAL A 566 21.30 10.55 -21.44
CA VAL A 566 21.00 9.89 -20.17
C VAL A 566 19.58 9.35 -20.17
N VAL A 567 19.39 8.15 -19.61
CA VAL A 567 18.08 7.53 -19.46
C VAL A 567 17.44 7.97 -18.13
N VAL A 568 16.30 8.65 -18.23
CA VAL A 568 15.57 9.28 -17.11
C VAL A 568 14.29 8.50 -16.81
N ASN A 569 13.95 8.39 -15.52
CA ASN A 569 12.73 7.69 -15.10
C ASN A 569 11.46 8.46 -15.50
N GLU A 570 10.64 7.92 -16.41
CA GLU A 570 9.38 8.54 -16.85
C GLU A 570 8.17 8.22 -15.96
N ALA A 571 8.35 7.43 -14.89
CA ALA A 571 7.26 6.99 -14.02
C ALA A 571 6.40 8.18 -13.53
N GLY A 572 5.09 8.13 -13.80
CA GLY A 572 4.15 9.20 -13.47
C GLY A 572 4.15 10.41 -14.41
N ALA A 573 4.99 10.50 -15.44
CA ALA A 573 4.99 11.63 -16.38
C ALA A 573 3.65 11.78 -17.13
N SER A 574 3.00 10.66 -17.47
CA SER A 574 1.63 10.61 -18.02
C SER A 574 0.53 11.01 -17.03
N VAL A 575 0.81 10.89 -15.72
CA VAL A 575 -0.08 11.35 -14.64
C VAL A 575 0.07 12.86 -14.46
N TYR A 576 1.31 13.38 -14.47
CA TYR A 576 1.57 14.82 -14.52
C TYR A 576 0.91 15.48 -15.73
N SER A 577 1.13 14.97 -16.94
CA SER A 577 0.69 15.62 -18.18
C SER A 577 -0.83 15.69 -18.36
N THR A 578 -1.57 14.84 -17.64
CA THR A 578 -3.04 14.81 -17.59
C THR A 578 -3.61 15.43 -16.31
N SER A 579 -2.79 15.74 -15.30
CA SER A 579 -3.19 16.39 -14.04
C SER A 579 -3.70 17.81 -14.24
N GLN A 580 -4.21 18.43 -13.17
CA GLN A 580 -4.50 19.86 -13.14
C GLN A 580 -3.22 20.71 -13.21
N VAL A 581 -2.22 20.41 -12.36
CA VAL A 581 -0.93 21.13 -12.30
C VAL A 581 -0.26 21.19 -13.68
N GLY A 582 -0.19 20.06 -14.39
CA GLY A 582 0.40 20.03 -15.74
C GLY A 582 -0.38 20.82 -16.79
N ARG A 583 -1.68 21.06 -16.62
CA ARG A 583 -2.48 21.96 -17.49
C ARG A 583 -2.28 23.43 -17.13
N GLU A 584 -2.08 23.72 -15.85
CA GLU A 584 -1.86 25.09 -15.34
C GLU A 584 -0.43 25.58 -15.63
N GLU A 585 0.59 24.72 -15.51
CA GLU A 585 1.98 25.04 -15.87
C GLU A 585 2.22 25.12 -17.39
N LEU A 586 1.49 24.33 -18.19
CA LEU A 586 1.75 24.14 -19.62
C LEU A 586 0.44 24.10 -20.43
N PRO A 587 -0.37 25.17 -20.49
CA PRO A 587 -1.69 25.16 -21.10
C PRO A 587 -1.67 24.79 -22.59
N ASP A 588 -0.78 25.40 -23.38
CA ASP A 588 -0.71 25.27 -24.85
C ASP A 588 -0.08 23.95 -25.37
N TYR A 589 0.29 23.05 -24.45
CA TYR A 589 1.02 21.82 -24.74
C TYR A 589 0.10 20.60 -24.58
N ASP A 590 0.17 19.65 -25.51
CA ASP A 590 -0.60 18.41 -25.42
C ASP A 590 -0.07 17.44 -24.34
N PRO A 591 -0.86 16.45 -23.87
CA PRO A 591 -0.43 15.54 -22.81
C PRO A 591 0.74 14.60 -23.16
N VAL A 592 1.14 14.45 -24.42
CA VAL A 592 2.35 13.70 -24.79
C VAL A 592 3.56 14.62 -24.65
N LEU A 593 3.47 15.84 -25.17
CA LEU A 593 4.56 16.82 -25.11
C LEU A 593 4.83 17.33 -23.69
N ARG A 594 3.80 17.55 -22.87
CA ARG A 594 3.95 17.78 -21.42
C ARG A 594 4.70 16.63 -20.72
N GLY A 595 4.52 15.39 -21.20
CA GLY A 595 5.26 14.22 -20.71
C GLY A 595 6.75 14.31 -21.03
N ALA A 596 7.11 14.70 -22.26
CA ALA A 596 8.50 14.95 -22.65
C ALA A 596 9.12 16.11 -21.84
N ILE A 597 8.39 17.21 -21.64
CA ILE A 597 8.86 18.35 -20.82
C ILE A 597 9.13 17.90 -19.36
N SER A 598 8.27 17.05 -18.78
CA SER A 598 8.51 16.46 -17.45
C SER A 598 9.75 15.57 -17.42
N ILE A 599 10.03 14.79 -18.48
CA ILE A 599 11.26 13.98 -18.59
C ILE A 599 12.51 14.86 -18.57
N GLY A 600 12.50 16.00 -19.28
CA GLY A 600 13.62 16.95 -19.26
C GLY A 600 13.77 17.65 -17.90
N ARG A 601 12.67 18.16 -17.33
CA ARG A 601 12.67 18.83 -16.02
C ARG A 601 13.14 17.93 -14.87
N ARG A 602 12.89 16.62 -14.94
CA ARG A 602 13.44 15.63 -13.98
C ARG A 602 14.95 15.50 -14.03
N LEU A 603 15.61 15.81 -15.14
CA LEU A 603 17.07 15.80 -15.22
C LEU A 603 17.64 17.08 -14.58
N LEU A 604 16.99 18.22 -14.82
CA LEU A 604 17.37 19.52 -14.24
C LEU A 604 17.17 19.54 -12.72
N ASP A 605 15.99 19.16 -12.24
CA ASP A 605 15.69 18.98 -10.81
C ASP A 605 14.69 17.81 -10.60
N PRO A 606 15.19 16.63 -10.20
CA PRO A 606 14.37 15.47 -9.89
C PRO A 606 13.33 15.75 -8.80
N LEU A 607 13.70 16.49 -7.75
CA LEU A 607 12.85 16.75 -6.60
C LEU A 607 11.70 17.69 -6.99
N SER A 608 12.01 18.86 -7.52
CA SER A 608 11.03 19.90 -7.84
C SER A 608 10.01 19.49 -8.92
N GLU A 609 10.37 18.57 -9.81
CA GLU A 609 9.46 18.03 -10.83
C GLU A 609 8.63 16.83 -10.31
N LEU A 610 9.21 15.93 -9.51
CA LEU A 610 8.49 14.75 -9.00
C LEU A 610 7.46 15.08 -7.91
N VAL A 611 7.68 16.11 -7.08
CA VAL A 611 6.70 16.53 -6.05
C VAL A 611 5.36 17.02 -6.62
N LYS A 612 5.31 17.34 -7.91
CA LYS A 612 4.08 17.72 -8.64
C LYS A 612 3.12 16.54 -8.85
N ILE A 613 3.60 15.31 -8.65
CA ILE A 613 2.84 14.07 -8.86
C ILE A 613 2.42 13.52 -7.50
N ASN A 614 1.22 12.94 -7.40
CA ASN A 614 0.85 12.20 -6.19
C ASN A 614 1.80 11.01 -6.00
N PRO A 615 2.51 10.87 -4.86
CA PRO A 615 3.56 9.86 -4.71
C PRO A 615 3.10 8.41 -4.94
N ALA A 616 1.86 8.08 -4.59
CA ALA A 616 1.28 6.75 -4.83
C ALA A 616 1.04 6.43 -6.33
N ASN A 617 1.14 7.43 -7.21
CA ASN A 617 1.08 7.29 -8.67
C ASN A 617 2.48 7.29 -9.34
N ILE A 618 3.56 7.54 -8.59
CA ILE A 618 4.94 7.32 -9.07
C ILE A 618 5.23 5.82 -8.92
N GLY A 619 5.56 5.14 -10.03
CA GLY A 619 5.85 3.70 -10.02
C GLY A 619 7.18 3.41 -9.34
N VAL A 620 7.13 2.98 -8.07
CA VAL A 620 8.31 2.72 -7.22
C VAL A 620 8.46 1.25 -6.79
N GLY A 621 7.54 0.37 -7.18
CA GLY A 621 7.77 -1.07 -7.10
C GLY A 621 6.63 -1.97 -7.61
N LEU A 622 6.93 -3.28 -7.68
CA LEU A 622 5.95 -4.30 -8.04
C LEU A 622 4.90 -4.47 -6.93
N TYR A 623 3.66 -4.77 -7.30
CA TYR A 623 2.51 -4.90 -6.38
C TYR A 623 2.10 -3.61 -5.63
N GLN A 624 2.56 -2.43 -6.07
CA GLN A 624 2.18 -1.14 -5.46
C GLN A 624 0.66 -0.91 -5.40
N HIS A 625 -0.09 -1.24 -6.46
CA HIS A 625 -1.56 -1.16 -6.49
C HIS A 625 -2.28 -2.30 -5.75
N ASP A 626 -1.54 -3.29 -5.23
CA ASP A 626 -2.10 -4.46 -4.54
C ASP A 626 -2.17 -4.29 -3.02
N VAL A 627 -1.61 -3.19 -2.49
CA VAL A 627 -1.52 -2.76 -1.09
C VAL A 627 -2.62 -1.73 -0.74
N LYS A 628 -3.04 -1.66 0.53
CA LYS A 628 -3.93 -0.61 1.08
C LYS A 628 -3.50 0.81 0.68
N ALA A 629 -4.29 1.45 -0.19
CA ALA A 629 -3.99 2.75 -0.79
C ALA A 629 -3.82 3.92 0.22
N LYS A 630 -4.51 3.88 1.38
CA LYS A 630 -4.34 4.89 2.43
C LYS A 630 -2.92 4.84 3.03
N HIS A 631 -2.52 3.67 3.54
CA HIS A 631 -1.21 3.45 4.13
C HIS A 631 -0.07 3.75 3.14
N LEU A 632 -0.20 3.26 1.90
CA LEU A 632 0.74 3.55 0.82
C LEU A 632 0.95 5.06 0.62
N ARG A 633 -0.14 5.84 0.58
CA ARG A 633 -0.07 7.29 0.40
C ARG A 633 0.61 7.96 1.59
N GLU A 634 0.16 7.67 2.82
CA GLU A 634 0.71 8.27 4.04
C GLU A 634 2.22 8.02 4.19
N SER A 635 2.68 6.81 3.87
CA SER A 635 4.11 6.48 3.91
C SER A 635 4.93 7.11 2.79
N LEU A 636 4.39 7.25 1.57
CA LEU A 636 5.13 7.88 0.47
C LEU A 636 5.12 9.41 0.57
N ASP A 637 4.03 10.02 1.02
CA ASP A 637 3.95 11.47 1.32
C ASP A 637 4.96 11.84 2.43
N ALA A 638 5.13 11.00 3.46
CA ALA A 638 6.15 11.16 4.49
C ALA A 638 7.60 11.05 3.97
N VAL A 639 7.85 10.25 2.92
CA VAL A 639 9.16 10.23 2.25
C VAL A 639 9.38 11.52 1.46
N VAL A 640 8.36 12.07 0.80
CA VAL A 640 8.49 13.38 0.13
C VAL A 640 8.80 14.47 1.15
N GLU A 641 8.05 14.54 2.25
CA GLU A 641 8.32 15.47 3.36
C GLU A 641 9.77 15.35 3.83
N SER A 642 10.27 14.13 4.09
CA SER A 642 11.66 13.91 4.50
C SER A 642 12.66 14.40 3.46
N CYS A 643 12.46 14.10 2.16
CA CYS A 643 13.37 14.52 1.10
C CYS A 643 13.40 16.04 0.90
N VAL A 644 12.23 16.68 0.91
CA VAL A 644 12.09 18.14 0.73
C VAL A 644 12.73 18.90 1.88
N ASN A 645 12.51 18.46 3.11
CA ASN A 645 13.12 19.09 4.29
C ASN A 645 14.61 18.76 4.43
N TYR A 646 15.05 17.56 4.02
CA TYR A 646 16.47 17.21 3.97
C TYR A 646 17.25 18.16 3.07
N VAL A 647 16.81 18.37 1.82
CA VAL A 647 17.46 19.28 0.86
C VAL A 647 17.28 20.75 1.26
N GLY A 648 16.10 21.14 1.72
CA GLY A 648 15.74 22.54 2.02
C GLY A 648 15.43 23.33 0.75
N VAL A 649 14.47 24.26 0.83
CA VAL A 649 13.78 24.84 -0.32
C VAL A 649 14.04 26.34 -0.40
N ASP A 650 14.50 26.88 -1.53
CA ASP A 650 14.55 28.34 -1.71
C ASP A 650 13.13 28.90 -1.90
N VAL A 651 12.73 29.79 -1.01
CA VAL A 651 11.35 30.31 -0.93
C VAL A 651 10.98 31.23 -2.09
N ASN A 652 11.96 31.78 -2.80
CA ASN A 652 11.76 32.72 -3.90
C ASN A 652 11.64 32.03 -5.27
N THR A 653 12.21 30.85 -5.44
CA THR A 653 12.09 30.07 -6.69
C THR A 653 11.02 28.97 -6.62
N ALA A 654 10.88 28.28 -5.49
CA ALA A 654 10.09 27.04 -5.37
C ALA A 654 8.62 27.14 -5.81
N SER A 655 8.09 26.04 -6.34
CA SER A 655 6.66 25.93 -6.68
C SER A 655 5.78 25.71 -5.44
N PRO A 656 4.47 26.04 -5.49
CA PRO A 656 3.52 25.66 -4.44
C PRO A 656 3.49 24.14 -4.18
N SER A 657 3.76 23.33 -5.21
CA SER A 657 3.83 21.86 -5.12
C SER A 657 5.05 21.36 -4.34
N LEU A 658 6.14 22.11 -4.30
CA LEU A 658 7.31 21.83 -3.45
C LEU A 658 7.12 22.38 -2.03
N LEU A 659 6.70 23.65 -1.92
CA LEU A 659 6.49 24.34 -0.64
C LEU A 659 5.49 23.59 0.28
N ARG A 660 4.48 22.91 -0.26
CA ARG A 660 3.49 22.13 0.52
C ARG A 660 4.02 20.89 1.25
N TYR A 661 5.31 20.54 1.07
CA TYR A 661 5.99 19.45 1.78
C TYR A 661 7.08 19.97 2.74
N VAL A 662 7.30 21.28 2.81
CA VAL A 662 8.15 21.89 3.84
C VAL A 662 7.45 21.75 5.19
N SER A 663 8.23 21.41 6.22
CA SER A 663 7.78 21.26 7.60
C SER A 663 6.95 22.47 8.06
N GLY A 664 5.83 22.21 8.74
CA GLY A 664 4.89 23.23 9.21
C GLY A 664 4.00 23.85 8.12
N LEU A 665 4.34 23.70 6.83
CA LEU A 665 3.51 24.18 5.73
C LEU A 665 2.47 23.14 5.29
N ASN A 666 1.45 23.63 4.58
CA ASN A 666 0.41 22.83 3.94
C ASN A 666 0.03 23.50 2.60
N GLN A 667 -0.91 22.90 1.86
CA GLN A 667 -1.31 23.41 0.54
C GLN A 667 -1.80 24.87 0.54
N LEU A 668 -2.40 25.36 1.64
CA LEU A 668 -2.87 26.75 1.75
C LEU A 668 -1.72 27.71 2.08
N THR A 669 -0.87 27.39 3.05
CA THR A 669 0.26 28.28 3.43
C THR A 669 1.35 28.32 2.36
N ALA A 670 1.62 27.18 1.70
CA ALA A 670 2.51 27.10 0.54
C ALA A 670 2.02 27.96 -0.63
N ARG A 671 0.72 27.93 -0.93
CA ARG A 671 0.11 28.78 -1.96
C ARG A 671 0.20 30.26 -1.58
N ARG A 672 -0.04 30.62 -0.32
CA ARG A 672 0.05 32.02 0.16
C ARG A 672 1.47 32.59 0.17
N LEU A 673 2.49 31.80 0.48
CA LEU A 673 3.90 32.21 0.33
C LEU A 673 4.22 32.54 -1.15
N TYR A 674 3.72 31.72 -2.07
CA TYR A 674 3.88 31.94 -3.51
C TYR A 674 3.08 33.15 -4.03
N GLU A 675 1.84 33.36 -3.58
CA GLU A 675 1.03 34.53 -3.94
C GLU A 675 1.65 35.82 -3.37
N TYR A 676 2.04 35.82 -2.09
CA TYR A 676 2.69 36.96 -1.44
C TYR A 676 3.95 37.42 -2.19
N ARG A 677 4.86 36.49 -2.55
CA ARG A 677 6.10 36.86 -3.28
C ARG A 677 5.85 37.34 -4.71
N ARG A 678 4.70 37.02 -5.32
CA ARG A 678 4.31 37.54 -6.63
C ARG A 678 3.73 38.95 -6.56
N GLU A 679 3.08 39.28 -5.44
CA GLU A 679 2.47 40.59 -5.20
C GLU A 679 3.48 41.61 -4.60
N HIS A 680 4.35 41.16 -3.70
CA HIS A 680 5.26 42.00 -2.92
C HIS A 680 6.73 41.91 -3.36
N GLY A 681 7.04 41.03 -4.32
CA GLY A 681 8.42 40.72 -4.74
C GLY A 681 9.10 39.64 -3.87
N PRO A 682 10.37 39.29 -4.17
CA PRO A 682 11.09 38.24 -3.47
C PRO A 682 11.35 38.60 -2.00
N PHE A 683 11.16 37.63 -1.12
CA PHE A 683 11.51 37.71 0.31
C PHE A 683 12.99 38.05 0.48
N ARG A 684 13.29 38.97 1.40
CA ARG A 684 14.65 39.46 1.70
C ARG A 684 15.18 38.94 3.02
N ASN A 685 14.30 38.50 3.92
CA ASN A 685 14.67 37.84 5.17
C ASN A 685 13.53 36.93 5.66
N ARG A 686 13.83 35.93 6.50
CA ARG A 686 12.85 34.97 7.02
C ARG A 686 11.74 35.62 7.85
N GLN A 687 11.98 36.75 8.53
CA GLN A 687 10.95 37.40 9.37
C GLN A 687 9.77 37.94 8.53
N GLU A 688 9.97 38.17 7.22
CA GLU A 688 8.90 38.54 6.30
C GLU A 688 7.85 37.44 6.11
N PHE A 689 8.18 36.18 6.40
CA PHE A 689 7.19 35.09 6.39
C PHE A 689 6.04 35.35 7.37
N LYS A 690 6.29 36.04 8.50
CA LYS A 690 5.25 36.42 9.47
C LYS A 690 4.26 37.46 8.95
N ARG A 691 4.55 38.10 7.80
CA ARG A 691 3.63 39.01 7.10
C ARG A 691 2.63 38.27 6.20
N VAL A 692 2.79 36.95 6.01
CA VAL A 692 1.92 36.13 5.15
C VAL A 692 0.69 35.67 5.93
N THR A 693 -0.49 35.91 5.38
CA THR A 693 -1.78 35.65 6.04
C THR A 693 -1.94 34.21 6.53
N ASN A 694 -2.17 34.04 7.84
CA ASN A 694 -2.22 32.77 8.58
C ASN A 694 -0.91 31.96 8.62
N LEU A 695 0.25 32.59 8.44
CA LEU A 695 1.56 32.02 8.77
C LEU A 695 1.95 32.47 10.20
N GLY A 696 1.28 31.89 11.20
CA GLY A 696 1.49 32.21 12.62
C GLY A 696 2.82 31.66 13.18
N ASP A 697 3.20 32.08 14.38
CA ASP A 697 4.52 31.78 14.96
C ASP A 697 4.86 30.28 15.04
N ALA A 698 3.89 29.41 15.33
CA ALA A 698 4.10 27.96 15.33
C ALA A 698 4.48 27.45 13.91
N THR A 699 3.78 27.90 12.87
CA THR A 699 4.12 27.59 11.47
C THR A 699 5.48 28.17 11.09
N PHE A 700 5.78 29.41 11.52
CA PHE A 700 7.07 30.04 11.29
C PHE A 700 8.22 29.19 11.88
N VAL A 701 8.15 28.84 13.17
CA VAL A 701 9.16 28.00 13.85
C VAL A 701 9.30 26.65 13.14
N GLN A 702 8.20 25.96 12.82
CA GLN A 702 8.30 24.64 12.17
C GLN A 702 8.87 24.72 10.73
N SER A 703 8.76 25.85 10.03
CA SER A 703 9.18 25.99 8.62
C SER A 703 10.49 26.74 8.36
N ALA A 704 10.88 27.70 9.21
CA ALA A 704 11.83 28.75 8.83
C ALA A 704 13.21 28.21 8.45
N GLY A 705 13.76 27.28 9.23
CA GLY A 705 15.07 26.65 8.95
C GLY A 705 15.10 25.74 7.71
N PHE A 706 13.94 25.41 7.13
CA PHE A 706 13.82 24.63 5.90
C PHE A 706 13.62 25.51 4.66
N LEU A 707 13.27 26.78 4.84
CA LEU A 707 13.12 27.79 3.79
C LEU A 707 14.40 28.62 3.68
N ARG A 708 15.06 28.56 2.53
CA ARG A 708 16.27 29.34 2.23
C ARG A 708 15.94 30.61 1.46
N ILE A 709 16.78 31.63 1.61
CA ILE A 709 16.78 32.87 0.83
C ILE A 709 18.21 33.11 0.35
N THR A 710 18.52 32.70 -0.89
CA THR A 710 19.91 32.73 -1.40
C THR A 710 20.46 34.16 -1.54
N ASP A 711 19.64 35.08 -2.07
CA ASP A 711 19.97 36.51 -2.26
C ASP A 711 19.30 37.41 -1.19
N GLY A 712 19.35 36.94 0.06
CA GLY A 712 18.79 37.62 1.23
C GLY A 712 19.70 38.74 1.79
N GLY A 713 19.12 39.60 2.63
CA GLY A 713 19.87 40.59 3.41
C GLY A 713 20.55 40.02 4.65
N GLU A 714 20.09 38.86 5.14
CA GLU A 714 20.67 38.10 6.26
C GLU A 714 21.36 36.84 5.71
N PRO A 715 22.70 36.74 5.74
CA PRO A 715 23.43 35.58 5.21
C PRO A 715 23.04 34.22 5.83
N LEU A 716 22.62 34.19 7.10
CA LEU A 716 22.16 32.95 7.75
C LEU A 716 20.88 32.40 7.12
N ASP A 717 20.07 33.23 6.44
CA ASP A 717 18.85 32.77 5.75
C ASP A 717 19.15 31.88 4.52
N ALA A 718 20.39 31.88 4.00
CA ALA A 718 20.83 30.93 2.98
C ALA A 718 21.19 29.54 3.56
N THR A 719 21.30 29.41 4.88
CA THR A 719 21.76 28.20 5.59
C THR A 719 20.61 27.37 6.17
N TRP A 720 20.94 26.20 6.73
CA TRP A 720 20.03 25.43 7.60
C TRP A 720 20.07 25.85 9.08
N VAL A 721 20.81 26.89 9.47
CA VAL A 721 20.73 27.48 10.83
C VAL A 721 19.31 28.01 11.04
N HIS A 722 18.68 27.68 12.16
CA HIS A 722 17.34 28.14 12.48
C HIS A 722 17.38 29.57 13.09
N PRO A 723 16.40 30.45 12.83
CA PRO A 723 16.34 31.79 13.43
C PRO A 723 16.46 31.84 14.96
N GLU A 724 16.02 30.79 15.66
CA GLU A 724 16.18 30.66 17.13
C GLU A 724 17.65 30.57 17.60
N SER A 725 18.58 30.31 16.68
CA SER A 725 20.01 30.14 16.95
C SER A 725 20.89 31.26 16.38
N TYR A 726 20.33 32.34 15.84
CA TYR A 726 21.12 33.39 15.17
C TYR A 726 22.06 34.12 16.14
N GLU A 727 21.62 34.41 17.36
CA GLU A 727 22.49 34.99 18.41
C GLU A 727 23.60 34.04 18.87
N LEU A 728 23.38 32.72 18.77
CA LEU A 728 24.42 31.73 19.06
C LEU A 728 25.42 31.64 17.90
N ALA A 729 24.93 31.59 16.66
CA ALA A 729 25.77 31.61 15.46
C ALA A 729 26.64 32.87 15.39
N GLY A 730 26.07 34.05 15.68
CA GLY A 730 26.82 35.31 15.75
C GLY A 730 27.94 35.29 16.79
N ARG A 731 27.69 34.73 17.99
CA ARG A 731 28.73 34.54 19.01
C ARG A 731 29.82 33.56 18.57
N VAL A 732 29.45 32.42 17.97
CA VAL A 732 30.42 31.44 17.46
C VAL A 732 31.30 32.05 16.37
N MET A 733 30.72 32.79 15.41
CA MET A 733 31.48 33.50 14.37
C MET A 733 32.44 34.54 14.98
N GLY A 734 32.01 35.28 16.00
CA GLY A 734 32.85 36.23 16.75
C GLY A 734 34.00 35.58 17.53
N HIS A 735 33.91 34.29 17.88
CA HIS A 735 35.01 33.51 18.46
C HIS A 735 35.97 32.90 17.41
N LEU A 736 35.64 33.02 16.12
CA LEU A 736 36.43 32.52 14.99
C LEU A 736 37.05 33.67 14.17
N ASP A 737 37.09 34.88 14.72
CA ASP A 737 37.54 36.12 14.06
C ASP A 737 36.94 36.35 12.65
N SER A 738 35.72 35.83 12.43
CA SER A 738 35.08 35.71 11.11
C SER A 738 33.69 36.35 11.11
N SER A 739 33.27 36.97 10.01
CA SER A 739 31.93 37.57 9.91
C SER A 739 30.90 36.65 9.25
N VAL A 740 29.63 36.85 9.64
CA VAL A 740 28.46 36.23 9.00
C VAL A 740 28.36 36.61 7.50
N ALA A 741 28.88 37.79 7.11
CA ALA A 741 28.92 38.24 5.72
C ALA A 741 29.90 37.43 4.85
N GLU A 742 31.07 37.09 5.39
CA GLU A 742 32.07 36.24 4.71
C GLU A 742 31.57 34.80 4.56
N LEU A 743 30.89 34.26 5.57
CA LEU A 743 30.20 32.98 5.48
C LEU A 743 29.20 32.96 4.31
N GLY A 744 28.38 34.01 4.19
CA GLY A 744 27.48 34.20 3.05
C GLY A 744 28.20 34.33 1.70
N GLY A 745 29.39 34.93 1.69
CA GLY A 745 30.26 34.99 0.51
C GLY A 745 30.67 33.61 0.02
N ALA A 746 31.24 32.79 0.93
CA ALA A 746 31.66 31.42 0.63
C ALA A 746 30.48 30.51 0.24
N LEU A 747 29.32 30.67 0.88
CA LEU A 747 28.12 29.89 0.56
C LEU A 747 27.55 30.20 -0.83
N ARG A 748 27.63 31.46 -1.28
CA ARG A 748 27.22 31.84 -2.65
C ARG A 748 28.16 31.27 -3.72
N THR A 749 29.46 31.10 -3.45
CA THR A 749 30.40 30.44 -4.38
C THR A 749 30.41 28.91 -4.27
N SER A 750 29.99 28.33 -3.15
CA SER A 750 29.79 26.86 -3.04
C SER A 750 28.44 26.41 -3.62
N ALA A 751 27.39 27.25 -3.58
CA ALA A 751 26.08 26.95 -4.14
C ALA A 751 26.09 26.73 -5.67
N THR A 752 27.10 27.25 -6.36
CA THR A 752 27.38 27.05 -7.79
C THR A 752 28.31 25.88 -8.09
N THR A 753 28.87 25.19 -7.09
CA THR A 753 29.92 24.17 -7.31
C THR A 753 29.72 22.83 -6.61
N ASP A 754 28.90 22.71 -5.54
CA ASP A 754 28.85 21.45 -4.80
C ASP A 754 27.45 20.90 -4.47
N GLY A 755 27.32 19.58 -4.64
CA GLY A 755 26.18 18.75 -4.26
C GLY A 755 26.50 17.70 -3.20
N ALA A 756 27.75 17.67 -2.70
CA ALA A 756 28.23 16.67 -1.74
C ALA A 756 28.21 17.19 -0.29
N ALA A 757 27.07 17.01 0.39
CA ALA A 757 27.03 17.07 1.85
C ALA A 757 27.97 15.99 2.42
N THR A 758 29.15 16.41 2.88
CA THR A 758 30.19 15.52 3.43
C THR A 758 30.21 15.66 4.93
N GLU A 759 30.13 14.54 5.65
CA GLU A 759 30.19 14.51 7.11
C GLU A 759 31.63 14.81 7.58
N ALA A 760 31.93 16.09 7.79
CA ALA A 760 33.18 16.55 8.38
C ALA A 760 33.24 16.16 9.87
N SER A 761 33.67 14.93 10.14
CA SER A 761 34.04 14.48 11.49
C SER A 761 35.30 15.21 11.96
N THR A 762 35.11 16.39 12.54
CA THR A 762 36.17 17.21 13.11
C THR A 762 35.95 17.34 14.61
N GLN A 763 36.76 16.63 15.41
CA GLN A 763 36.73 16.78 16.86
C GLN A 763 37.17 18.20 17.24
N PRO A 764 36.35 18.98 17.98
CA PRO A 764 36.82 20.24 18.54
C PRO A 764 37.84 19.95 19.64
N LYS A 765 39.05 20.51 19.53
CA LYS A 765 39.96 20.57 20.68
C LYS A 765 39.34 21.49 21.73
N ALA A 766 39.40 21.05 23.00
CA ALA A 766 38.81 21.78 24.10
C ALA A 766 39.47 23.16 24.31
N MET A 767 38.64 24.16 24.59
CA MET A 767 38.98 25.26 25.49
C MET A 767 38.08 25.14 26.72
N GLU A 768 38.65 25.33 27.89
CA GLU A 768 37.96 25.13 29.17
C GLU A 768 37.18 26.38 29.59
N SER A 769 35.88 26.22 29.90
CA SER A 769 35.19 27.06 30.88
C SER A 769 33.90 26.37 31.39
N ASP A 770 34.02 25.74 32.55
CA ASP A 770 33.00 25.30 33.52
C ASP A 770 31.59 24.83 33.11
N SER A 771 31.19 23.72 33.75
CA SER A 771 29.83 23.23 33.99
C SER A 771 29.03 22.66 32.79
N VAL A 772 29.19 21.37 32.54
CA VAL A 772 28.14 20.34 32.70
C VAL A 772 28.81 18.97 32.80
N THR A 773 28.22 18.03 33.54
CA THR A 773 28.84 16.73 33.90
C THR A 773 28.99 15.76 32.73
N GLU A 774 30.16 15.13 32.62
CA GLU A 774 30.42 14.00 31.72
C GLU A 774 29.56 12.77 32.09
N PRO A 775 29.16 11.93 31.10
CA PRO A 775 28.66 10.59 31.35
C PRO A 775 29.82 9.59 31.47
N THR A 776 29.80 8.77 32.53
CA THR A 776 30.84 7.76 32.81
C THR A 776 30.94 6.71 31.70
N GLN A 777 32.17 6.24 31.44
CA GLN A 777 32.40 4.99 30.71
C GLN A 777 31.98 3.80 31.57
N ASP A 778 31.29 2.82 30.98
CA ASP A 778 31.27 1.45 31.48
C ASP A 778 31.05 0.47 30.31
N ALA A 779 31.66 -0.72 30.37
CA ALA A 779 31.83 -1.58 29.21
C ALA A 779 31.21 -2.98 29.39
N ILE A 780 30.55 -3.49 28.34
CA ILE A 780 30.23 -4.92 28.17
C ILE A 780 30.64 -5.31 26.74
N ALA A 781 31.23 -6.49 26.60
CA ALA A 781 32.10 -6.86 25.47
C ALA A 781 31.41 -7.59 24.30
N ASP A 782 32.20 -7.88 23.27
CA ASP A 782 31.84 -8.51 22.01
C ASP A 782 31.19 -9.90 22.09
N SER A 783 30.45 -10.25 21.03
CA SER A 783 30.35 -11.64 20.55
C SER A 783 30.14 -11.66 19.03
N ASP A 784 30.76 -12.61 18.36
CA ASP A 784 31.24 -12.46 16.97
C ASP A 784 30.32 -12.97 15.84
N ALA A 785 30.74 -12.65 14.61
CA ALA A 785 30.51 -13.37 13.35
C ALA A 785 29.17 -13.18 12.54
N PRO A 786 29.22 -13.33 11.20
CA PRO A 786 30.18 -12.65 10.32
C PRO A 786 29.51 -11.99 9.10
N ALA A 787 30.00 -10.82 8.67
CA ALA A 787 29.53 -10.14 7.46
C ALA A 787 30.27 -10.61 6.20
N ALA A 788 29.53 -10.86 5.11
CA ALA A 788 30.12 -11.07 3.78
C ALA A 788 30.53 -9.72 3.15
N PRO A 789 31.64 -9.65 2.39
CA PRO A 789 32.13 -8.39 1.85
C PRO A 789 31.23 -7.87 0.71
N VAL A 790 30.73 -6.65 0.86
CA VAL A 790 30.14 -5.86 -0.24
C VAL A 790 31.03 -4.64 -0.44
N SER A 791 31.96 -4.74 -1.38
CA SER A 791 32.71 -3.59 -1.88
C SER A 791 31.74 -2.64 -2.61
N GLY A 792 31.82 -1.36 -2.27
CA GLY A 792 30.85 -0.34 -2.70
C GLY A 792 31.44 1.06 -2.62
N GLU A 793 32.59 1.24 -3.26
CA GLU A 793 33.27 2.54 -3.34
C GLU A 793 32.37 3.58 -4.03
N ARG A 794 32.47 4.85 -3.57
CA ARG A 794 31.80 5.96 -4.25
C ARG A 794 32.49 6.19 -5.60
N THR A 795 31.85 5.80 -6.69
CA THR A 795 32.27 6.21 -8.04
C THR A 795 32.10 7.72 -8.18
N GLN A 796 33.22 8.46 -8.10
CA GLN A 796 33.27 9.86 -8.51
C GLN A 796 33.02 9.97 -10.02
N SER A 797 32.40 11.07 -10.45
CA SER A 797 32.10 11.30 -11.86
C SER A 797 33.34 11.79 -12.63
N THR A 798 34.18 10.87 -13.10
CA THR A 798 35.33 11.18 -13.96
C THR A 798 34.96 11.08 -15.44
N SER A 799 35.08 12.19 -16.18
CA SER A 799 34.96 12.18 -17.65
C SER A 799 36.07 11.34 -18.30
N PRO A 800 35.78 10.48 -19.29
CA PRO A 800 36.80 9.69 -19.96
C PRO A 800 37.62 10.55 -20.93
N VAL A 801 38.91 10.72 -20.64
CA VAL A 801 39.91 11.18 -21.61
C VAL A 801 40.32 9.98 -22.49
N ALA A 802 40.48 10.21 -23.79
CA ALA A 802 40.87 9.15 -24.72
C ALA A 802 42.39 8.97 -24.76
N GLU A 803 42.86 7.74 -24.53
CA GLU A 803 44.23 7.31 -24.87
C GLU A 803 44.20 6.21 -25.94
N SER A 804 45.23 6.17 -26.78
CA SER A 804 45.24 5.42 -28.03
C SER A 804 45.88 4.04 -27.91
N HIS A 805 45.35 3.07 -28.65
CA HIS A 805 46.00 1.78 -28.82
C HIS A 805 47.34 1.89 -29.56
N THR A 806 48.38 1.32 -28.97
CA THR A 806 49.53 0.75 -29.69
C THR A 806 49.68 -0.73 -29.30
N GLN A 807 50.10 -1.56 -30.25
CA GLN A 807 50.19 -3.02 -30.09
C GLN A 807 51.60 -3.48 -29.69
N PRO A 808 51.75 -4.69 -29.12
CA PRO A 808 52.98 -5.11 -28.43
C PRO A 808 54.06 -5.66 -29.37
N THR A 809 55.29 -5.64 -28.89
CA THR A 809 56.42 -6.43 -29.38
C THR A 809 56.89 -7.45 -28.33
N GLN A 810 57.64 -8.47 -28.76
CA GLN A 810 57.98 -9.66 -27.98
C GLN A 810 59.41 -9.58 -27.40
N ASP A 811 59.73 -10.61 -26.60
CA ASP A 811 61.05 -11.16 -26.21
C ASP A 811 61.45 -10.99 -24.73
N ALA A 812 62.18 -11.90 -24.07
CA ALA A 812 62.34 -13.37 -24.20
C ALA A 812 63.21 -13.89 -23.00
N ILE A 813 63.26 -15.21 -22.76
CA ILE A 813 64.31 -15.95 -21.97
C ILE A 813 64.31 -15.71 -20.43
N ALA A 814 64.67 -16.64 -19.53
CA ALA A 814 64.54 -18.12 -19.45
C ALA A 814 64.88 -18.65 -18.02
N ASP A 815 64.50 -19.90 -17.75
CA ASP A 815 65.12 -20.93 -16.87
C ASP A 815 65.28 -20.80 -15.33
N SER A 816 65.20 -22.00 -14.72
CA SER A 816 65.75 -22.52 -13.44
C SER A 816 65.39 -21.85 -12.08
N ASP A 817 65.35 -22.56 -10.94
CA ASP A 817 65.54 -23.99 -10.67
C ASP A 817 64.73 -24.47 -9.45
N ALA A 818 64.65 -25.80 -9.26
CA ALA A 818 64.21 -26.44 -8.01
C ALA A 818 65.21 -27.56 -7.63
N PRO A 819 65.40 -27.93 -6.34
CA PRO A 819 64.57 -29.05 -5.84
C PRO A 819 64.41 -29.19 -4.28
N ALA A 820 63.64 -30.22 -3.92
CA ALA A 820 63.82 -31.13 -2.77
C ALA A 820 63.36 -30.72 -1.34
N ALA A 821 62.69 -31.69 -0.70
CA ALA A 821 62.44 -31.81 0.74
C ALA A 821 62.97 -33.18 1.22
N PRO A 822 62.98 -33.46 2.54
CA PRO A 822 62.38 -34.74 2.98
C PRO A 822 61.68 -34.76 4.36
N VAL A 823 60.58 -35.55 4.47
CA VAL A 823 60.30 -36.67 5.42
C VAL A 823 60.67 -36.48 6.92
N SER A 824 59.88 -36.79 7.97
CA SER A 824 58.69 -37.66 8.25
C SER A 824 57.95 -37.16 9.53
N GLY A 825 56.76 -37.62 9.96
CA GLY A 825 55.83 -38.67 9.50
C GLY A 825 54.64 -38.92 10.48
N GLU A 826 53.87 -40.00 10.25
CA GLU A 826 52.95 -40.80 11.11
C GLU A 826 52.67 -40.38 12.59
N ARG A 827 51.50 -40.59 13.25
CA ARG A 827 50.21 -41.35 13.07
C ARG A 827 49.27 -40.93 14.26
N THR A 828 47.97 -41.21 14.42
CA THR A 828 46.73 -41.43 13.60
C THR A 828 45.52 -41.59 14.56
N GLN A 829 44.28 -41.21 14.13
CA GLN A 829 42.97 -41.46 14.79
C GLN A 829 42.72 -40.67 16.11
N SER A 830 41.48 -40.33 16.50
CA SER A 830 40.14 -40.66 15.94
C SER A 830 39.28 -39.42 15.69
#